data_AF-A0A2S6RV46-F1
#
_entry.id   AF-A0A2S6RV46-F1
#
_cell.length_a   1.000
_cell.length_b   1.000
_cell.length_c   1.000
_cell.angle_alpha   90.00
_cell.angle_beta   90.00
_cell.angle_gamma   90.00
#
_symmetry.space_group_name_H-M   'P 1'
#
loop_
_entity.id
_entity.type
_entity.pdbx_description
1 polymer ?
#
loop_
_entity_poly.entity_id
_entity_poly.type
_entity_poly.pdbx_seq_one_letter_code
_entity_poly.pdbx_strand_id
1 'polypeptide(L)'
;MDFTKIKITGFKSFVERTELDIEKGLTGIVGPNGCGKSNIVDSLKWIMGETSPKEMRGKGMDDVIFSGTSIRPQNDLAEIEITIDNKKKKAPELFNELETIEIKRKIEREKGSTYYVNNKVVRAKDVHLLFADASSGPDTTSIVAQGQVHRLITSKPEERRILLEEAAGITGLHARRHESELKLKSADVNLSRLDDIIKTHKDQYKILEKQVKEAEKYKTVKNKINNLEISLIKIRCINNIDKIKKKTERLEKINFNIKEIDALLENYKNEKDKFLNKNNKKNNELNSLKIEKQNNLIEKQKNLDEINRISIQKENLKNRLVQLSDDISREKKFLEDANFSLSKLQKNIFNETKELDIKISNTEKNTDKENFINLKKDIESELKKIEFIISKSNELNSKIDELIKTNTEIINPIKNTFDIISEKIGSVFTAIKDIKNNFSKLTNLDKIFDFEEEHSKWSKRIEDAKKHMNELQEREKFTDNELLILEKKPEEINNKNKDIEAKIALLDESINKLEKEIIIDPTQTKEIDEKIKLNSDKKIEHHEEKTRLETDLEYLKNDLDNAYQESENNFSLKLDENLLEKEKINVKDLPAMNILQSNLNAEKRKFDNIGPINFTAENEAKETNKKIERMVNEKIDVEKAIMKLRETISSINKEGREKINNCFDGINKNFKDLFTQFFDGGKAFLKMVGSSDPLLSGLEVFASPPGKKMNALSLLSGGEKTMAATALILAVFLQNPSPICVLDEVDAPLDDINIEKYCKVIKKINQDTSTKFIIITHNPITMAHMDRLYGVTMAETGVSKLISVKLEEAQKLREVS
;
A
#
# COMPACT_ATOMS: atom_id res chain seq x y z
N MET A 1 75.16 -31.32 44.46
CA MET A 1 74.03 -32.20 44.76
C MET A 1 74.62 -33.50 45.23
N ASP A 2 74.45 -33.85 46.49
CA ASP A 2 75.01 -35.08 47.04
C ASP A 2 73.82 -36.00 47.42
N PHE A 3 73.71 -37.15 46.78
CA PHE A 3 72.65 -38.13 47.06
C PHE A 3 72.83 -38.72 48.45
N THR A 4 71.82 -38.64 49.33
CA THR A 4 71.95 -39.06 50.74
C THR A 4 71.21 -40.35 51.07
N LYS A 5 69.99 -40.51 50.54
CA LYS A 5 69.12 -41.63 50.87
C LYS A 5 68.18 -41.94 49.71
N ILE A 6 67.87 -43.22 49.51
CA ILE A 6 66.78 -43.68 48.65
C ILE A 6 65.79 -44.50 49.48
N LYS A 7 64.50 -44.27 49.25
CA LYS A 7 63.39 -45.05 49.82
C LYS A 7 62.62 -45.71 48.69
N ILE A 8 62.36 -47.01 48.81
CA ILE A 8 61.70 -47.84 47.81
C ILE A 8 60.48 -48.49 48.46
N THR A 9 59.30 -48.32 47.88
CA THR A 9 58.05 -48.92 48.39
C THR A 9 57.18 -49.44 47.25
N GLY A 10 56.73 -50.69 47.34
CA GLY A 10 55.85 -51.32 46.35
C GLY A 10 56.47 -51.53 44.96
N PHE A 11 57.78 -51.36 44.82
CA PHE A 11 58.49 -51.36 43.54
C PHE A 11 59.13 -52.72 43.27
N LYS A 12 58.67 -53.39 42.20
CA LYS A 12 59.08 -54.76 41.84
C LYS A 12 59.08 -55.67 43.07
N SER A 13 60.22 -56.24 43.45
CA SER A 13 60.32 -57.15 44.59
C SER A 13 60.34 -56.45 45.96
N PHE A 14 60.48 -55.12 46.04
CA PHE A 14 60.47 -54.35 47.29
C PHE A 14 59.05 -53.96 47.68
N VAL A 15 58.33 -54.90 48.32
CA VAL A 15 56.93 -54.69 48.76
C VAL A 15 56.86 -53.72 49.95
N GLU A 16 57.71 -53.94 50.94
CA GLU A 16 57.79 -53.12 52.15
C GLU A 16 58.72 -51.92 51.95
N ARG A 17 58.45 -50.84 52.70
CA ARG A 17 59.29 -49.64 52.68
C ARG A 17 60.71 -49.99 53.07
N THR A 18 61.62 -49.84 52.12
CA THR A 18 63.04 -50.14 52.26
C THR A 18 63.84 -48.85 52.10
N GLU A 19 64.75 -48.58 53.02
CA GLU A 19 65.64 -47.41 52.97
C GLU A 19 67.09 -47.86 52.77
N LEU A 20 67.80 -47.18 51.88
CA LEU A 20 69.23 -47.39 51.61
C LEU A 20 69.94 -46.05 51.77
N ASP A 21 70.89 -45.99 52.69
CA ASP A 21 71.72 -44.80 52.91
C ASP A 21 72.90 -44.79 51.93
N ILE A 22 73.07 -43.65 51.25
CA ILE A 22 74.11 -43.40 50.24
C ILE A 22 75.23 -42.57 50.89
N GLU A 23 76.18 -43.28 51.47
CA GLU A 23 77.34 -42.71 52.14
C GLU A 23 78.56 -42.58 51.21
N LYS A 24 79.59 -41.86 51.65
CA LYS A 24 80.86 -41.72 50.91
C LYS A 24 81.62 -43.06 50.87
N GLY A 25 82.44 -43.29 49.85
CA GLY A 25 83.19 -44.53 49.70
C GLY A 25 82.47 -45.57 48.84
N LEU A 26 82.78 -46.85 49.08
CA LEU A 26 82.34 -48.01 48.31
C LEU A 26 81.24 -48.77 49.05
N THR A 27 80.05 -48.81 48.46
CA THR A 27 78.88 -49.52 48.98
C THR A 27 78.60 -50.74 48.12
N GLY A 28 78.81 -51.93 48.65
CA GLY A 28 78.46 -53.18 47.96
C GLY A 28 77.02 -53.58 48.21
N ILE A 29 76.30 -54.01 47.17
CA ILE A 29 74.98 -54.64 47.27
C ILE A 29 75.15 -56.11 46.88
N VAL A 30 74.89 -57.00 47.83
CA VAL A 30 75.20 -58.44 47.74
C VAL A 30 73.98 -59.29 48.04
N GLY A 31 73.95 -60.53 47.56
CA GLY A 31 72.83 -61.44 47.77
C GLY A 31 72.74 -62.51 46.70
N PRO A 32 71.99 -63.60 46.93
CA PRO A 32 71.81 -64.68 45.98
C PRO A 32 71.12 -64.22 44.69
N ASN A 33 71.32 -64.93 43.58
CA ASN A 33 70.69 -64.55 42.31
C ASN A 33 69.16 -64.61 42.41
N GLY A 34 68.49 -63.62 41.82
CA GLY A 34 67.02 -63.52 41.87
C GLY A 34 66.45 -62.83 43.11
N CYS A 35 67.27 -62.41 44.09
CA CYS A 35 66.76 -61.72 45.29
C CYS A 35 66.39 -60.24 45.07
N GLY A 36 66.56 -59.69 43.86
CA GLY A 36 66.16 -58.32 43.51
C GLY A 36 67.24 -57.24 43.66
N LYS A 37 68.54 -57.59 43.74
CA LYS A 37 69.66 -56.63 43.80
C LYS A 37 69.58 -55.54 42.73
N SER A 38 69.43 -55.96 41.47
CA SER A 38 69.40 -55.06 40.34
C SER A 38 68.11 -54.23 40.26
N ASN A 39 67.06 -54.57 41.01
CA ASN A 39 65.86 -53.71 41.12
C ASN A 39 66.17 -52.39 41.84
N ILE A 40 67.26 -52.31 42.61
CA ILE A 40 67.75 -51.05 43.20
C ILE A 40 68.27 -50.12 42.09
N VAL A 41 68.99 -50.65 41.09
CA VAL A 41 69.44 -49.85 39.93
C VAL A 41 68.26 -49.36 39.12
N ASP A 42 67.30 -50.26 38.88
CA ASP A 42 66.07 -49.91 38.19
C ASP A 42 65.32 -48.80 38.93
N SER A 43 65.26 -48.86 40.28
CA SER A 43 64.62 -47.81 41.08
C SER A 43 65.27 -46.44 40.89
N LEU A 44 66.61 -46.39 40.80
CA LEU A 44 67.37 -45.17 40.54
C LEU A 44 67.13 -44.64 39.12
N LYS A 45 67.18 -45.50 38.10
CA LYS A 45 66.88 -45.12 36.71
C LYS A 45 65.47 -44.56 36.58
N TRP A 46 64.50 -45.21 37.22
CA TRP A 46 63.11 -44.80 37.17
C TRP A 46 62.89 -43.43 37.80
N ILE A 47 63.40 -43.19 39.01
CA ILE A 47 63.23 -41.86 39.63
C ILE A 47 63.97 -40.77 38.84
N MET A 48 65.09 -41.09 38.18
CA MET A 48 65.87 -40.14 37.39
C MET A 48 65.24 -39.77 36.04
N GLY A 49 64.22 -40.50 35.57
CA GLY A 49 63.49 -40.12 34.36
C GLY A 49 63.32 -41.21 33.32
N GLU A 50 63.75 -42.45 33.58
CA GLU A 50 63.56 -43.53 32.61
C GLU A 50 62.07 -43.78 32.34
N THR A 51 61.69 -43.82 31.07
CA THR A 51 60.30 -44.00 30.62
C THR A 51 60.12 -45.27 29.79
N SER A 52 61.20 -45.90 29.35
CA SER A 52 61.20 -47.15 28.59
C SER A 52 61.03 -48.35 29.55
N PRO A 53 59.92 -49.11 29.44
CA PRO A 53 59.77 -50.35 30.22
C PRO A 53 60.87 -51.37 29.92
N LYS A 54 61.39 -51.37 28.69
CA LYS A 54 62.44 -52.29 28.24
C LYS A 54 63.76 -52.09 28.97
N GLU A 55 64.19 -50.85 29.16
CA GLU A 55 65.41 -50.52 29.91
C GLU A 55 65.25 -50.86 31.41
N MET A 56 63.99 -50.89 31.87
CA MET A 56 63.59 -51.29 33.21
C MET A 56 63.31 -52.79 33.34
N ARG A 57 63.66 -53.62 32.35
CA ARG A 57 63.40 -55.08 32.34
C ARG A 57 61.93 -55.47 32.53
N GLY A 58 61.00 -54.64 32.03
CA GLY A 58 59.56 -54.87 32.00
C GLY A 58 59.00 -54.90 30.57
N LYS A 59 57.77 -55.42 30.40
CA LYS A 59 57.01 -55.37 29.14
C LYS A 59 56.17 -54.10 29.05
N GLY A 60 55.62 -53.65 30.18
CA GLY A 60 54.85 -52.41 30.32
C GLY A 60 55.31 -51.59 31.52
N MET A 61 54.87 -50.32 31.59
CA MET A 61 55.29 -49.43 32.69
C MET A 61 54.72 -49.88 34.04
N ASP A 62 53.59 -50.58 34.05
CA ASP A 62 52.96 -51.11 35.26
C ASP A 62 53.75 -52.30 35.86
N ASP A 63 54.68 -52.91 35.10
CA ASP A 63 55.54 -54.00 35.58
C ASP A 63 56.60 -53.52 36.60
N VAL A 64 56.72 -52.20 36.80
CA VAL A 64 57.54 -51.66 37.89
C VAL A 64 56.85 -51.77 39.25
N ILE A 65 55.54 -52.01 39.26
CA ILE A 65 54.74 -52.23 40.47
C ILE A 65 54.80 -53.71 40.84
N PHE A 66 54.88 -54.02 42.14
CA PHE A 66 54.84 -55.40 42.61
C PHE A 66 53.63 -56.17 42.07
N SER A 67 53.90 -57.27 41.37
CA SER A 67 52.90 -58.11 40.69
C SER A 67 52.22 -59.14 41.59
N GLY A 68 52.54 -59.17 42.88
CA GLY A 68 52.05 -60.20 43.80
C GLY A 68 52.88 -61.49 43.75
N THR A 69 52.68 -62.32 44.76
CA THR A 69 53.25 -63.67 44.90
C THR A 69 52.14 -64.65 45.29
N SER A 70 52.45 -65.93 45.44
CA SER A 70 51.47 -66.93 45.91
C SER A 70 50.92 -66.64 47.31
N ILE A 71 51.62 -65.79 48.09
CA ILE A 71 51.31 -65.50 49.50
C ILE A 71 50.87 -64.04 49.68
N ARG A 72 51.38 -63.10 48.87
CA ARG A 72 51.03 -61.67 48.96
C ARG A 72 50.24 -61.19 47.73
N PRO A 73 49.16 -60.42 47.92
CA PRO A 73 48.45 -59.80 46.81
C PRO A 73 49.34 -58.81 46.05
N GLN A 74 48.99 -58.52 44.81
CA GLN A 74 49.64 -57.46 44.03
C GLN A 74 49.40 -56.09 44.68
N ASN A 75 50.34 -55.16 44.47
CA ASN A 75 50.15 -53.76 44.83
C ASN A 75 49.56 -52.99 43.65
N ASP A 76 48.78 -51.95 43.96
CA ASP A 76 48.30 -50.99 42.95
C ASP A 76 49.21 -49.76 42.83
N LEU A 77 50.14 -49.60 43.78
CA LEU A 77 51.00 -48.44 43.88
C LEU A 77 52.48 -48.82 44.05
N ALA A 78 53.36 -48.09 43.37
CA ALA A 78 54.78 -48.05 43.69
C ALA A 78 55.23 -46.59 43.82
N GLU A 79 56.07 -46.33 44.82
CA GLU A 79 56.74 -45.04 44.95
C GLU A 79 58.21 -45.20 45.31
N ILE A 80 59.03 -44.33 44.72
CA ILE A 80 60.44 -44.20 45.02
C ILE A 80 60.68 -42.74 45.39
N GLU A 81 61.48 -42.53 46.42
CA GLU A 81 61.85 -41.22 46.93
C GLU A 81 63.36 -41.15 47.06
N ILE A 82 63.97 -40.08 46.56
CA ILE A 82 65.41 -39.82 46.67
C ILE A 82 65.64 -38.47 47.31
N THR A 83 66.52 -38.44 48.30
CA THR A 83 66.90 -37.23 49.02
C THR A 83 68.26 -36.78 48.54
N ILE A 84 68.36 -35.50 48.18
CA ILE A 84 69.55 -34.86 47.66
C ILE A 84 69.91 -33.67 48.56
N ASP A 85 71.15 -33.62 49.05
CA ASP A 85 71.71 -32.45 49.72
C ASP A 85 72.17 -31.42 48.67
N ASN A 86 71.60 -30.22 48.72
CA ASN A 86 71.89 -29.10 47.83
C ASN A 86 72.52 -27.90 48.57
N LYS A 87 73.20 -28.10 49.71
CA LYS A 87 73.93 -27.03 50.42
C LYS A 87 74.92 -26.25 49.55
N LYS A 88 75.46 -26.88 48.50
CA LYS A 88 76.38 -26.26 47.51
C LYS A 88 75.66 -25.45 46.42
N LYS A 89 74.33 -25.31 46.46
CA LYS A 89 73.49 -24.56 45.51
C LYS A 89 73.82 -24.83 44.04
N LYS A 90 73.88 -26.12 43.68
CA LYS A 90 74.19 -26.58 42.32
C LYS A 90 72.92 -26.97 41.54
N ALA A 91 71.74 -26.66 42.04
CA ALA A 91 70.48 -27.01 41.40
C ALA A 91 70.01 -25.93 40.41
N PRO A 92 69.19 -26.29 39.41
CA PRO A 92 68.53 -25.34 38.53
C PRO A 92 67.78 -24.29 39.32
N GLU A 93 67.58 -23.11 38.72
CA GLU A 93 66.97 -21.93 39.35
C GLU A 93 65.65 -22.25 40.09
N LEU A 94 64.83 -23.13 39.52
CA LEU A 94 63.58 -23.63 40.10
C LEU A 94 63.71 -24.27 41.49
N PHE A 95 64.86 -24.87 41.81
CA PHE A 95 65.09 -25.66 43.03
C PHE A 95 66.33 -25.22 43.82
N ASN A 96 67.02 -24.17 43.38
CA ASN A 96 68.32 -23.80 43.95
C ASN A 96 68.27 -23.15 45.34
N GLU A 97 67.11 -22.58 45.70
CA GLU A 97 66.89 -21.98 47.01
C GLU A 97 66.73 -23.03 48.13
N LEU A 98 66.48 -24.29 47.76
CA LEU A 98 66.24 -25.38 48.70
C LEU A 98 67.57 -26.01 49.13
N GLU A 99 67.80 -26.11 50.44
CA GLU A 99 68.98 -26.79 51.00
C GLU A 99 68.91 -28.32 50.84
N THR A 100 67.70 -28.88 50.87
CA THR A 100 67.42 -30.30 50.66
C THR A 100 66.31 -30.45 49.62
N ILE A 101 66.52 -31.37 48.67
CA ILE A 101 65.57 -31.66 47.60
C ILE A 101 65.13 -33.11 47.75
N GLU A 102 63.84 -33.32 48.01
CA GLU A 102 63.19 -34.62 48.05
C GLU A 102 62.40 -34.81 46.77
N ILE A 103 62.86 -35.71 45.90
CA ILE A 103 62.18 -36.06 44.67
C ILE A 103 61.45 -37.38 44.93
N LYS A 104 60.17 -37.45 44.59
CA LYS A 104 59.36 -38.65 44.66
C LYS A 104 58.70 -38.91 43.32
N ARG A 105 58.83 -40.12 42.80
CA ARG A 105 58.06 -40.60 41.65
C ARG A 105 57.07 -41.66 42.14
N LYS A 106 55.80 -41.49 41.81
CA LYS A 106 54.71 -42.38 42.21
C LYS A 106 54.00 -42.86 40.95
N ILE A 107 53.68 -44.15 40.88
CA ILE A 107 52.88 -44.74 39.81
C ILE A 107 51.75 -45.54 40.41
N GLU A 108 50.59 -45.43 39.79
CA GLU A 108 49.41 -46.21 40.10
C GLU A 108 49.00 -46.97 38.85
N ARG A 109 48.65 -48.26 39.00
CA ARG A 109 48.26 -49.12 37.88
C ARG A 109 47.18 -48.42 37.04
N GLU A 110 47.37 -48.44 35.71
CA GLU A 110 46.46 -47.84 34.73
C GLU A 110 46.26 -46.30 34.80
N LYS A 111 46.85 -45.60 35.79
CA LYS A 111 46.73 -44.15 35.96
C LYS A 111 48.01 -43.37 35.65
N GLY A 112 49.10 -44.07 35.35
CA GLY A 112 50.37 -43.49 34.96
C GLY A 112 51.21 -42.98 36.14
N SER A 113 52.36 -42.35 35.84
CA SER A 113 53.32 -41.90 36.85
C SER A 113 53.31 -40.39 37.05
N THR A 114 53.36 -39.93 38.30
CA THR A 114 53.45 -38.53 38.70
C THR A 114 54.75 -38.26 39.48
N TYR A 115 55.30 -37.06 39.29
CA TYR A 115 56.48 -36.59 40.00
C TYR A 115 56.10 -35.55 41.05
N TYR A 116 56.77 -35.63 42.19
CA TYR A 116 56.69 -34.69 43.29
C TYR A 116 58.09 -34.22 43.66
N VAL A 117 58.26 -32.93 43.93
CA VAL A 117 59.47 -32.36 44.53
C VAL A 117 59.05 -31.59 45.76
N ASN A 118 59.59 -31.94 46.93
CA ASN A 118 59.19 -31.40 48.24
C ASN A 118 57.65 -31.35 48.40
N ASN A 119 56.98 -32.47 48.12
CA ASN A 119 55.52 -32.66 48.13
C ASN A 119 54.69 -31.84 47.13
N LYS A 120 55.31 -31.11 46.19
CA LYS A 120 54.61 -30.41 45.10
C LYS A 120 54.65 -31.19 43.80
N VAL A 121 53.54 -31.29 43.09
CA VAL A 121 53.48 -31.95 41.77
C VAL A 121 54.30 -31.14 40.75
N VAL A 122 55.20 -31.82 40.05
CA VAL A 122 56.05 -31.22 39.00
C VAL A 122 55.94 -32.04 37.71
N ARG A 123 56.31 -31.44 36.58
CA ARG A 123 56.32 -32.16 35.30
C ARG A 123 57.58 -33.02 35.21
N ALA A 124 57.46 -34.18 34.58
CA ALA A 124 58.60 -35.08 34.34
C ALA A 124 59.78 -34.38 33.64
N LYS A 125 59.50 -33.44 32.72
CA LYS A 125 60.51 -32.64 32.02
C LYS A 125 61.37 -31.80 32.96
N ASP A 126 60.78 -31.24 34.02
CA ASP A 126 61.50 -30.37 34.96
C ASP A 126 62.46 -31.20 35.84
N VAL A 127 62.07 -32.43 36.20
CA VAL A 127 62.92 -33.40 36.92
C VAL A 127 64.02 -33.97 36.00
N HIS A 128 63.70 -34.24 34.74
CA HIS A 128 64.70 -34.70 33.77
C HIS A 128 65.79 -33.65 33.55
N LEU A 129 65.42 -32.37 33.47
CA LEU A 129 66.37 -31.25 33.37
C LEU A 129 67.26 -31.15 34.63
N LEU A 130 66.67 -31.33 35.81
CA LEU A 130 67.40 -31.35 37.09
C LEU A 130 68.53 -32.40 37.10
N PHE A 131 68.26 -33.62 36.62
CA PHE A 131 69.26 -34.68 36.57
C PHE A 131 70.24 -34.55 35.39
N ALA A 132 69.81 -33.97 34.27
CA ALA A 132 70.67 -33.70 33.13
C ALA A 132 71.77 -32.67 33.46
N ASP A 133 71.40 -31.57 34.13
CA ASP A 133 72.35 -30.53 34.57
C ASP A 133 73.31 -31.03 35.66
N ALA A 134 72.88 -32.03 36.44
CA ALA A 134 73.70 -32.69 37.45
C ALA A 134 74.56 -33.86 36.90
N SER A 135 74.58 -34.07 35.58
CA SER A 135 75.25 -35.21 34.93
C SER A 135 74.89 -36.57 35.53
N SER A 136 73.66 -36.70 36.05
CA SER A 136 73.20 -37.85 36.85
C SER A 136 71.84 -38.39 36.38
N GLY A 137 71.56 -38.33 35.08
CA GLY A 137 70.35 -38.86 34.45
C GLY A 137 70.37 -40.38 34.24
N PRO A 138 69.23 -40.98 33.85
CA PRO A 138 69.07 -42.44 33.73
C PRO A 138 69.92 -43.08 32.64
N ASP A 139 70.18 -42.32 31.57
CA ASP A 139 71.04 -42.73 30.45
C ASP A 139 72.51 -42.36 30.66
N THR A 140 72.84 -41.58 31.69
CA THR A 140 74.22 -41.11 31.89
C THR A 140 75.16 -42.25 32.27
N THR A 141 76.44 -42.09 31.93
CA THR A 141 77.51 -43.04 32.25
C THR A 141 77.77 -43.27 33.75
N SER A 142 77.06 -42.54 34.62
CA SER A 142 77.06 -42.74 36.06
C SER A 142 76.29 -43.98 36.52
N ILE A 143 75.38 -44.53 35.71
CA ILE A 143 74.66 -45.77 36.00
C ILE A 143 74.97 -46.80 34.92
N VAL A 144 75.77 -47.80 35.30
CA VAL A 144 76.12 -48.93 34.44
C VAL A 144 75.24 -50.11 34.83
N ALA A 145 74.17 -50.32 34.07
CA ALA A 145 73.29 -51.46 34.26
C ALA A 145 73.88 -52.76 33.71
N GLN A 146 73.34 -53.88 34.19
CA GLN A 146 73.70 -55.21 33.71
C GLN A 146 73.57 -55.30 32.18
N GLY A 147 74.63 -55.75 31.51
CA GLY A 147 74.66 -55.88 30.05
C GLY A 147 74.99 -54.60 29.27
N GLN A 148 75.06 -53.42 29.90
CA GLN A 148 75.42 -52.16 29.23
C GLN A 148 76.86 -52.16 28.72
N VAL A 149 77.79 -52.79 29.46
CA VAL A 149 79.17 -53.03 29.02
C VAL A 149 79.20 -53.86 27.74
N HIS A 150 78.38 -54.92 27.67
CA HIS A 150 78.25 -55.75 26.48
C HIS A 150 77.65 -54.96 25.31
N ARG A 151 76.59 -54.16 25.55
CA ARG A 151 75.95 -53.30 24.56
C ARG A 151 76.96 -52.36 23.90
N LEU A 152 77.84 -51.76 24.68
CA LEU A 152 78.88 -50.83 24.23
C LEU A 152 79.96 -51.51 23.36
N ILE A 153 80.29 -52.77 23.67
CA ILE A 153 81.20 -53.59 22.85
C ILE A 153 80.58 -53.89 21.48
N THR A 154 79.28 -54.22 21.46
CA THR A 154 78.56 -54.61 20.23
C THR A 154 78.04 -53.43 19.41
N SER A 155 77.85 -52.26 20.02
CA SER A 155 77.27 -51.08 19.36
C SER A 155 78.15 -50.57 18.24
N LYS A 156 77.55 -50.00 17.19
CA LYS A 156 78.28 -49.39 16.07
C LYS A 156 78.99 -48.10 16.51
N PRO A 157 80.04 -47.64 15.80
CA PRO A 157 80.71 -46.37 16.11
C PRO A 157 79.75 -45.18 16.22
N GLU A 158 78.74 -45.12 15.35
CA GLU A 158 77.71 -44.07 15.35
C GLU A 158 76.88 -44.06 16.64
N GLU A 159 76.54 -45.23 17.19
CA GLU A 159 75.80 -45.38 18.44
C GLU A 159 76.67 -45.05 19.65
N ARG A 160 77.97 -45.42 19.61
CA ARG A 160 78.92 -45.10 20.70
C ARG A 160 79.16 -43.60 20.86
N ARG A 161 78.91 -42.79 19.83
CA ARG A 161 79.10 -41.33 19.93
C ARG A 161 78.18 -40.69 20.98
N ILE A 162 77.03 -41.30 21.27
CA ILE A 162 76.08 -40.82 22.28
C ILE A 162 76.78 -40.65 23.64
N LEU A 163 77.75 -41.50 23.96
CA LEU A 163 78.56 -41.40 25.18
C LEU A 163 79.40 -40.11 25.23
N LEU A 164 79.90 -39.66 24.08
CA LEU A 164 80.61 -38.37 23.97
C LEU A 164 79.63 -37.21 24.06
N GLU A 165 78.45 -37.32 23.45
CA GLU A 165 77.42 -36.29 23.50
C GLU A 165 76.92 -36.05 24.94
N GLU A 166 76.70 -37.13 25.68
CA GLU A 166 76.33 -37.11 27.10
C GLU A 166 77.44 -36.51 27.95
N ALA A 167 78.68 -36.96 27.77
CA ALA A 167 79.80 -36.46 28.54
C ALA A 167 80.18 -35.01 28.19
N ALA A 168 79.92 -34.55 26.97
CA ALA A 168 80.08 -33.15 26.60
C ALA A 168 78.90 -32.28 27.09
N GLY A 169 77.84 -32.89 27.63
CA GLY A 169 76.65 -32.17 28.11
C GLY A 169 75.87 -31.46 27.00
N ILE A 170 75.96 -31.96 25.76
CA ILE A 170 75.38 -31.31 24.58
C ILE A 170 74.02 -31.89 24.19
N THR A 171 73.53 -32.93 24.87
CA THR A 171 72.22 -33.55 24.60
C THR A 171 71.08 -32.51 24.61
N GLY A 172 71.12 -31.55 25.54
CA GLY A 172 70.18 -30.42 25.59
C GLY A 172 70.36 -29.38 24.47
N LEU A 173 71.56 -29.26 23.88
CA LEU A 173 71.80 -28.41 22.71
C LEU A 173 71.23 -29.07 21.45
N HIS A 174 71.37 -30.39 21.29
CA HIS A 174 70.76 -31.14 20.19
C HIS A 174 69.23 -31.04 20.18
N ALA A 175 68.59 -31.20 21.34
CA ALA A 175 67.15 -31.03 21.47
C ALA A 175 66.70 -29.61 21.06
N ARG A 176 67.40 -28.57 21.56
CA ARG A 176 67.13 -27.16 21.19
C ARG A 176 67.35 -26.88 19.70
N ARG A 177 68.39 -27.48 19.11
CA ARG A 177 68.66 -27.39 17.66
C ARG A 177 67.52 -28.00 16.86
N HIS A 178 67.13 -29.23 17.18
CA HIS A 178 66.06 -29.93 16.47
C HIS A 178 64.73 -29.18 16.57
N GLU A 179 64.40 -28.64 17.73
CA GLU A 179 63.20 -27.80 17.91
C GLU A 179 63.26 -26.54 17.03
N SER A 180 64.42 -25.89 16.96
CA SER A 180 64.63 -24.70 16.12
C SER A 180 64.56 -25.05 14.63
N GLU A 181 65.07 -26.20 14.21
CA GLU A 181 64.97 -26.72 12.84
C GLU A 181 63.52 -27.01 12.43
N LEU A 182 62.72 -27.60 13.34
CA LEU A 182 61.30 -27.83 13.10
C LEU A 182 60.53 -26.50 12.97
N LYS A 183 60.82 -25.52 13.82
CA LYS A 183 60.24 -24.17 13.73
C LYS A 183 60.63 -23.48 12.43
N LEU A 184 61.90 -23.59 12.01
CA LEU A 184 62.40 -23.05 10.75
C LEU A 184 61.65 -23.66 9.56
N LYS A 185 61.55 -24.99 9.51
CA LYS A 185 60.83 -25.70 8.44
C LYS A 185 59.36 -25.31 8.38
N SER A 186 58.71 -25.15 9.52
CA SER A 186 57.32 -24.67 9.58
C SER A 186 57.20 -23.22 9.08
N ALA A 187 58.15 -22.36 9.42
CA ALA A 187 58.16 -20.97 8.98
C ALA A 187 58.39 -20.86 7.47
N ASP A 188 59.31 -21.64 6.89
CA ASP A 188 59.57 -21.68 5.44
C ASP A 188 58.31 -22.12 4.66
N VAL A 189 57.58 -23.13 5.15
CA VAL A 189 56.31 -23.57 4.53
C VAL A 189 55.24 -22.48 4.62
N ASN A 190 55.11 -21.82 5.77
CA ASN A 190 54.16 -20.73 5.95
C ASN A 190 54.49 -19.54 5.03
N LEU A 191 55.77 -19.22 4.87
CA LEU A 191 56.24 -18.17 3.96
C LEU A 191 55.84 -18.47 2.51
N SER A 192 56.07 -19.71 2.05
CA SER A 192 55.65 -20.13 0.70
C SER A 192 54.15 -20.01 0.48
N ARG A 193 53.33 -20.40 1.47
CA ARG A 193 51.87 -20.26 1.39
C ARG A 193 51.43 -18.80 1.35
N LEU A 194 52.08 -17.97 2.16
CA LEU A 194 51.80 -16.54 2.21
C LEU A 194 52.09 -15.87 0.85
N ASP A 195 53.18 -16.27 0.19
CA ASP A 195 53.52 -15.81 -1.16
C ASP A 195 52.45 -16.15 -2.20
N ASP A 196 51.93 -17.38 -2.17
CA ASP A 196 50.85 -17.80 -3.07
C ASP A 196 49.56 -16.99 -2.82
N ILE A 197 49.21 -16.74 -1.56
CA ILE A 197 48.02 -15.96 -1.21
C ILE A 197 48.19 -14.50 -1.64
N ILE A 198 49.36 -13.90 -1.40
CA ILE A 198 49.67 -12.53 -1.86
C ILE A 198 49.55 -12.45 -3.38
N LYS A 199 50.09 -13.43 -4.12
CA LYS A 199 49.97 -13.48 -5.59
C LYS A 199 48.51 -13.53 -6.04
N THR A 200 47.72 -14.38 -5.40
CA THR A 200 46.29 -14.53 -5.70
C THR A 200 45.53 -13.22 -5.49
N HIS A 201 45.77 -12.53 -4.37
CA HIS A 201 45.15 -11.23 -4.11
C HIS A 201 45.65 -10.13 -5.05
N LYS A 202 46.93 -10.14 -5.46
CA LYS A 202 47.44 -9.21 -6.49
C LYS A 202 46.76 -9.39 -7.83
N ASP A 203 46.47 -10.63 -8.23
CA ASP A 203 45.76 -10.91 -9.47
C ASP A 203 44.28 -10.49 -9.39
N GLN A 204 43.62 -10.73 -8.25
CA GLN A 204 42.29 -10.18 -7.98
C GLN A 204 42.28 -8.64 -8.03
N TYR A 205 43.27 -7.99 -7.42
CA TYR A 205 43.41 -6.54 -7.43
C TYR A 205 43.55 -5.99 -8.86
N LYS A 206 44.33 -6.63 -9.74
CA LYS A 206 44.44 -6.22 -11.16
C LYS A 206 43.12 -6.29 -11.91
N ILE A 207 42.29 -7.29 -11.61
CA ILE A 207 40.94 -7.42 -12.22
C ILE A 207 40.07 -6.26 -11.73
N LEU A 208 40.05 -6.02 -10.41
CA LEU A 208 39.30 -4.91 -9.81
C LEU A 208 39.77 -3.55 -10.33
N GLU A 209 41.08 -3.34 -10.51
CA GLU A 209 41.64 -2.09 -11.05
C GLU A 209 41.13 -1.79 -12.47
N LYS A 210 40.96 -2.82 -13.31
CA LYS A 210 40.34 -2.66 -14.64
C LYS A 210 38.87 -2.25 -14.51
N GLN A 211 38.12 -2.90 -13.63
CA GLN A 211 36.72 -2.57 -13.37
C GLN A 211 36.55 -1.14 -12.83
N VAL A 212 37.48 -0.65 -12.01
CA VAL A 212 37.49 0.75 -11.54
C VAL A 212 37.62 1.72 -12.70
N LYS A 213 38.57 1.48 -13.62
CA LYS A 213 38.76 2.32 -14.81
C LYS A 213 37.53 2.32 -15.72
N GLU A 214 36.84 1.20 -15.84
CA GLU A 214 35.57 1.09 -16.56
C GLU A 214 34.45 1.88 -15.87
N ALA A 215 34.35 1.80 -14.54
CA ALA A 215 33.40 2.56 -13.74
C ALA A 215 33.62 4.08 -13.80
N GLU A 216 34.87 4.54 -13.81
CA GLU A 216 35.21 5.95 -14.01
C GLU A 216 34.80 6.43 -15.42
N LYS A 217 35.09 5.63 -16.45
CA LYS A 217 34.63 5.91 -17.82
C LYS A 217 33.11 5.99 -17.91
N TYR A 218 32.40 5.10 -17.24
CA TYR A 218 30.94 5.15 -17.19
C TYR A 218 30.41 6.39 -16.50
N LYS A 219 30.96 6.76 -15.33
CA LYS A 219 30.57 8.00 -14.63
C LYS A 219 30.79 9.22 -15.52
N THR A 220 31.92 9.31 -16.21
CA THR A 220 32.24 10.43 -17.09
C THR A 220 31.31 10.51 -18.31
N VAL A 221 31.03 9.38 -18.97
CA VAL A 221 30.09 9.31 -20.11
C VAL A 221 28.65 9.60 -19.65
N LYS A 222 28.21 9.05 -18.52
CA LYS A 222 26.88 9.32 -17.95
C LYS A 222 26.69 10.80 -17.60
N ASN A 223 27.70 11.43 -17.01
CA ASN A 223 27.66 12.87 -16.73
C ASN A 223 27.57 13.70 -18.02
N LYS A 224 28.27 13.31 -19.09
CA LYS A 224 28.13 13.97 -20.41
C LYS A 224 26.74 13.81 -21.00
N ILE A 225 26.16 12.60 -20.93
CA ILE A 225 24.77 12.34 -21.36
C ILE A 225 23.80 13.24 -20.58
N ASN A 226 23.90 13.25 -19.25
CA ASN A 226 23.02 14.05 -18.40
C ASN A 226 23.15 15.55 -18.74
N ASN A 227 24.37 16.08 -18.94
CA ASN A 227 24.57 17.48 -19.31
C ASN A 227 23.98 17.84 -20.68
N LEU A 228 24.05 16.92 -21.65
CA LEU A 228 23.45 17.10 -22.98
C LEU A 228 21.92 17.04 -22.90
N GLU A 229 21.35 16.12 -22.11
CA GLU A 229 19.90 16.01 -21.88
C GLU A 229 19.35 17.26 -21.19
N ILE A 230 20.00 17.75 -20.14
CA ILE A 230 19.63 19.00 -19.46
C ILE A 230 19.66 20.18 -20.44
N SER A 231 20.67 20.24 -21.31
CA SER A 231 20.80 21.30 -22.32
C SER A 231 19.66 21.26 -23.35
N LEU A 232 19.23 20.06 -23.79
CA LEU A 232 18.07 19.89 -24.68
C LEU A 232 16.75 20.28 -24.00
N ILE A 233 16.56 19.92 -22.72
CA ILE A 233 15.39 20.30 -21.94
C ILE A 233 15.33 21.83 -21.79
N LYS A 234 16.45 22.48 -21.45
CA LYS A 234 16.53 23.96 -21.38
C LYS A 234 16.12 24.61 -22.71
N ILE A 235 16.62 24.13 -23.84
CA ILE A 235 16.25 24.63 -25.18
C ILE A 235 14.75 24.46 -25.45
N ARG A 236 14.17 23.29 -25.11
CA ARG A 236 12.73 23.01 -25.24
C ARG A 236 11.90 23.99 -24.41
N CYS A 237 12.25 24.20 -23.14
CA CYS A 237 11.57 25.16 -22.26
C CYS A 237 11.59 26.57 -22.85
N ILE A 238 12.76 27.08 -23.26
CA ILE A 238 12.89 28.43 -23.82
C ILE A 238 12.04 28.59 -25.10
N ASN A 239 12.06 27.60 -25.99
CA ASN A 239 11.26 27.63 -27.22
C ASN A 239 9.75 27.61 -26.92
N ASN A 240 9.30 26.84 -25.92
CA ASN A 240 7.90 26.80 -25.53
C ASN A 240 7.46 28.11 -24.88
N ILE A 241 8.28 28.72 -24.02
CA ILE A 241 8.00 30.02 -23.41
C ILE A 241 7.83 31.10 -24.49
N ASP A 242 8.73 31.19 -25.48
CA ASP A 242 8.61 32.15 -26.59
C ASP A 242 7.34 31.93 -27.43
N LYS A 243 6.99 30.67 -27.72
CA LYS A 243 5.74 30.32 -28.43
C LYS A 243 4.50 30.66 -27.62
N ILE A 244 4.49 30.38 -26.32
CA ILE A 244 3.39 30.72 -25.41
C ILE A 244 3.17 32.22 -25.43
N LYS A 245 4.23 33.02 -25.24
CA LYS A 245 4.16 34.49 -25.26
C LYS A 245 3.56 35.04 -26.56
N LYS A 246 4.02 34.57 -27.72
CA LYS A 246 3.48 34.98 -29.03
C LYS A 246 2.02 34.60 -29.23
N LYS A 247 1.61 33.40 -28.77
CA LYS A 247 0.23 32.93 -28.89
C LYS A 247 -0.72 33.61 -27.90
N THR A 248 -0.27 33.93 -26.68
CA THR A 248 -1.06 34.71 -25.71
C THR A 248 -1.33 36.12 -26.24
N GLU A 249 -0.33 36.80 -26.81
CA GLU A 249 -0.51 38.12 -27.43
C GLU A 249 -1.52 38.09 -28.60
N ARG A 250 -1.53 37.00 -29.40
CA ARG A 250 -2.51 36.82 -30.47
C ARG A 250 -3.92 36.54 -29.95
N LEU A 251 -4.03 35.74 -28.88
CA LEU A 251 -5.30 35.43 -28.23
C LEU A 251 -5.97 36.68 -27.63
N GLU A 252 -5.17 37.58 -27.03
CA GLU A 252 -5.66 38.87 -26.52
C GLU A 252 -6.26 39.74 -27.63
N LYS A 253 -5.60 39.82 -28.79
CA LYS A 253 -6.11 40.56 -29.96
C LYS A 253 -7.43 39.98 -30.48
N ILE A 254 -7.57 38.66 -30.57
CA ILE A 254 -8.81 38.02 -31.02
C ILE A 254 -9.94 38.22 -30.01
N ASN A 255 -9.67 38.12 -28.71
CA ASN A 255 -10.65 38.42 -27.67
C ASN A 255 -11.14 39.87 -27.75
N PHE A 256 -10.28 40.82 -28.10
CA PHE A 256 -10.67 42.21 -28.34
C PHE A 256 -11.60 42.32 -29.55
N ASN A 257 -11.27 41.70 -30.69
CA ASN A 257 -12.11 41.72 -31.90
C ASN A 257 -13.49 41.09 -31.67
N ILE A 258 -13.58 39.99 -30.90
CA ILE A 258 -14.87 39.36 -30.56
C ILE A 258 -15.75 40.34 -29.77
N LYS A 259 -15.18 41.09 -28.81
CA LYS A 259 -15.93 42.09 -28.04
C LYS A 259 -16.46 43.22 -28.93
N GLU A 260 -15.69 43.68 -29.91
CA GLU A 260 -16.15 44.69 -30.86
C GLU A 260 -17.32 44.18 -31.72
N ILE A 261 -17.24 42.94 -32.21
CA ILE A 261 -18.31 42.31 -33.00
C ILE A 261 -19.58 42.13 -32.16
N ASP A 262 -19.45 41.74 -30.88
CA ASP A 262 -20.59 41.60 -29.97
C ASP A 262 -21.34 42.92 -29.77
N ALA A 263 -20.62 44.03 -29.59
CA ALA A 263 -21.22 45.36 -29.50
C ALA A 263 -21.95 45.75 -30.80
N LEU A 264 -21.39 45.41 -31.97
CA LEU A 264 -22.04 45.65 -33.26
C LEU A 264 -23.31 44.82 -33.45
N LEU A 265 -23.28 43.53 -33.08
CA LEU A 265 -24.44 42.65 -33.16
C LEU A 265 -25.58 43.09 -32.23
N GLU A 266 -25.26 43.57 -31.03
CA GLU A 266 -26.23 44.12 -30.09
C GLU A 266 -26.89 45.39 -30.65
N ASN A 267 -26.10 46.29 -31.26
CA ASN A 267 -26.64 47.47 -31.93
C ASN A 267 -27.60 47.11 -33.08
N TYR A 268 -27.23 46.19 -33.97
CA TYR A 268 -28.10 45.79 -35.08
C TYR A 268 -29.38 45.07 -34.61
N LYS A 269 -29.31 44.26 -33.54
CA LYS A 269 -30.50 43.64 -32.93
C LYS A 269 -31.45 44.70 -32.35
N ASN A 270 -30.91 45.69 -31.65
CA ASN A 270 -31.70 46.79 -31.09
C ASN A 270 -32.37 47.64 -32.19
N GLU A 271 -31.70 47.87 -33.33
CA GLU A 271 -32.31 48.52 -34.49
C GLU A 271 -33.48 47.70 -35.04
N LYS A 272 -33.30 46.38 -35.21
CA LYS A 272 -34.36 45.47 -35.67
C LYS A 272 -35.59 45.47 -34.76
N ASP A 273 -35.40 45.43 -33.45
CA ASP A 273 -36.51 45.41 -32.47
C ASP A 273 -37.33 46.71 -32.48
N LYS A 274 -36.69 47.87 -32.73
CA LYS A 274 -37.41 49.15 -32.90
C LYS A 274 -38.34 49.13 -34.12
N PHE A 275 -37.88 48.56 -35.24
CA PHE A 275 -38.70 48.43 -36.45
C PHE A 275 -39.87 47.46 -36.26
N LEU A 276 -39.63 46.30 -35.62
CA LEU A 276 -40.68 45.29 -35.40
C LEU A 276 -41.81 45.83 -34.51
N ASN A 277 -41.47 46.56 -33.44
CA ASN A 277 -42.44 47.14 -32.50
C ASN A 277 -43.34 48.22 -33.15
N LYS A 278 -42.78 49.01 -34.07
CA LYS A 278 -43.57 50.02 -34.83
C LYS A 278 -44.63 49.35 -35.71
N ASN A 279 -44.29 48.20 -36.31
CA ASN A 279 -45.18 47.47 -37.21
C ASN A 279 -46.30 46.73 -36.44
N ASN A 280 -45.97 46.13 -35.30
CA ASN A 280 -46.95 45.46 -34.44
C ASN A 280 -48.05 46.40 -33.94
N LYS A 281 -47.72 47.66 -33.63
CA LYS A 281 -48.73 48.67 -33.23
C LYS A 281 -49.76 48.95 -34.33
N LYS A 282 -49.31 49.14 -35.58
CA LYS A 282 -50.20 49.40 -36.73
C LYS A 282 -51.10 48.20 -37.05
N ASN A 283 -50.59 46.98 -36.92
CA ASN A 283 -51.41 45.76 -37.11
C ASN A 283 -52.52 45.61 -36.06
N ASN A 284 -52.27 46.02 -34.81
CA ASN A 284 -53.31 45.98 -33.77
C ASN A 284 -54.44 46.98 -34.04
N GLU A 285 -54.11 48.19 -34.51
CA GLU A 285 -55.11 49.21 -34.90
C GLU A 285 -55.99 48.75 -36.07
N LEU A 286 -55.39 48.10 -37.09
CA LEU A 286 -56.14 47.54 -38.21
C LEU A 286 -57.17 46.49 -37.75
N ASN A 287 -56.80 45.63 -36.80
CA ASN A 287 -57.70 44.60 -36.30
C ASN A 287 -58.89 45.18 -35.51
N SER A 288 -58.70 46.25 -34.73
CA SER A 288 -59.81 46.90 -34.02
C SER A 288 -60.87 47.47 -34.96
N LEU A 289 -60.46 48.11 -36.06
CA LEU A 289 -61.38 48.69 -37.04
C LEU A 289 -62.18 47.62 -37.80
N LYS A 290 -61.58 46.47 -38.08
CA LYS A 290 -62.27 45.32 -38.71
C LYS A 290 -63.39 44.77 -37.83
N ILE A 291 -63.19 44.71 -36.51
CA ILE A 291 -64.21 44.26 -35.55
C ILE A 291 -65.40 45.24 -35.50
N GLU A 292 -65.13 46.54 -35.48
CA GLU A 292 -66.17 47.57 -35.42
C GLU A 292 -67.09 47.55 -36.65
N LYS A 293 -66.52 47.32 -37.84
CA LYS A 293 -67.28 47.14 -39.09
C LYS A 293 -68.26 45.97 -39.00
N GLN A 294 -67.84 44.85 -38.41
CA GLN A 294 -68.65 43.64 -38.32
C GLN A 294 -69.89 43.84 -37.43
N ASN A 295 -69.78 44.60 -36.34
CA ASN A 295 -70.91 44.89 -35.45
C ASN A 295 -72.01 45.71 -36.14
N ASN A 296 -71.63 46.73 -36.93
CA ASN A 296 -72.58 47.57 -37.67
C ASN A 296 -73.37 46.77 -38.73
N LEU A 297 -72.76 45.76 -39.35
CA LEU A 297 -73.44 44.87 -40.31
C LEU A 297 -74.55 44.05 -39.65
N ILE A 298 -74.32 43.57 -38.42
CA ILE A 298 -75.30 42.78 -37.66
C ILE A 298 -76.51 43.64 -37.27
N GLU A 299 -76.30 44.89 -36.89
CA GLU A 299 -77.37 45.81 -36.49
C GLU A 299 -78.32 46.14 -37.65
N LYS A 300 -77.77 46.37 -38.85
CA LYS A 300 -78.55 46.56 -40.07
C LYS A 300 -79.51 45.39 -40.37
N GLN A 301 -79.07 44.16 -40.11
CA GLN A 301 -79.86 42.97 -40.41
C GLN A 301 -81.10 42.84 -39.50
N LYS A 302 -80.98 43.20 -38.21
CA LYS A 302 -82.11 43.20 -37.26
C LYS A 302 -83.23 44.16 -37.66
N ASN A 303 -82.87 45.34 -38.15
CA ASN A 303 -83.84 46.36 -38.57
C ASN A 303 -84.68 45.90 -39.79
N LEU A 304 -84.09 45.12 -40.70
CA LEU A 304 -84.79 44.55 -41.86
C LEU A 304 -85.88 43.55 -41.45
N ASP A 305 -85.61 42.72 -40.43
CA ASP A 305 -86.57 41.74 -39.93
C ASP A 305 -87.79 42.40 -39.26
N GLU A 306 -87.61 43.56 -38.62
CA GLU A 306 -88.68 44.31 -37.95
C GLU A 306 -89.66 44.93 -38.96
N ILE A 307 -89.17 45.46 -40.09
CA ILE A 307 -90.00 45.98 -41.18
C ILE A 307 -90.96 44.91 -41.72
N ASN A 308 -90.47 43.69 -41.89
CA ASN A 308 -91.29 42.58 -42.42
C ASN A 308 -92.48 42.23 -41.51
N ARG A 309 -92.31 42.31 -40.18
CA ARG A 309 -93.40 42.02 -39.22
C ARG A 309 -94.53 43.04 -39.29
N ILE A 310 -94.20 44.32 -39.44
CA ILE A 310 -95.17 45.42 -39.52
C ILE A 310 -96.02 45.31 -40.79
N SER A 311 -95.42 44.88 -41.90
CA SER A 311 -96.12 44.69 -43.17
C SER A 311 -97.30 43.70 -43.06
N ILE A 312 -97.09 42.57 -42.37
CA ILE A 312 -98.11 41.52 -42.19
C ILE A 312 -99.31 42.03 -41.37
N GLN A 313 -99.06 42.84 -40.33
CA GLN A 313 -100.14 43.39 -39.50
C GLN A 313 -101.02 44.37 -40.28
N LYS A 314 -100.42 45.17 -41.17
CA LYS A 314 -101.13 46.14 -42.01
C LYS A 314 -102.12 45.45 -42.96
N GLU A 315 -101.76 44.31 -43.52
CA GLU A 315 -102.60 43.57 -44.47
C GLU A 315 -103.88 43.03 -43.80
N ASN A 316 -103.77 42.50 -42.58
CA ASN A 316 -104.91 41.97 -41.83
C ASN A 316 -105.97 43.05 -41.50
N LEU A 317 -105.55 44.26 -41.15
CA LEU A 317 -106.45 45.37 -40.84
C LEU A 317 -107.21 45.86 -42.09
N LYS A 318 -106.57 45.89 -43.27
CA LYS A 318 -107.23 46.24 -44.53
C LYS A 318 -108.38 45.30 -44.86
N ASN A 319 -108.19 43.99 -44.69
CA ASN A 319 -109.23 43.01 -44.99
C ASN A 319 -110.47 43.19 -44.10
N ARG A 320 -110.28 43.63 -42.85
CA ARG A 320 -111.37 43.85 -41.90
C ARG A 320 -112.21 45.08 -42.24
N LEU A 321 -111.59 46.13 -42.79
CA LEU A 321 -112.30 47.32 -43.28
C LEU A 321 -113.22 47.00 -44.47
N VAL A 322 -112.78 46.14 -45.38
CA VAL A 322 -113.59 45.74 -46.54
C VAL A 322 -114.87 45.02 -46.11
N GLN A 323 -114.80 44.15 -45.10
CA GLN A 323 -116.00 43.48 -44.59
C GLN A 323 -117.00 44.45 -43.94
N LEU A 324 -116.52 45.43 -43.18
CA LEU A 324 -117.37 46.42 -42.52
C LEU A 324 -118.08 47.34 -43.51
N SER A 325 -117.41 47.73 -44.61
CA SER A 325 -118.02 48.60 -45.63
C SER A 325 -119.12 47.89 -46.41
N ASP A 326 -118.96 46.60 -46.70
CA ASP A 326 -119.98 45.77 -47.35
C ASP A 326 -121.24 45.64 -46.47
N ASP A 327 -121.08 45.46 -45.15
CA ASP A 327 -122.19 45.39 -44.19
C ASP A 327 -122.99 46.70 -44.14
N ILE A 328 -122.32 47.86 -44.12
CA ILE A 328 -122.97 49.18 -44.15
C ILE A 328 -123.80 49.34 -45.44
N SER A 329 -123.28 48.86 -46.58
CA SER A 329 -123.97 48.99 -47.87
C SER A 329 -125.30 48.22 -47.92
N ARG A 330 -125.34 47.05 -47.28
CA ARG A 330 -126.53 46.18 -47.25
C ARG A 330 -127.65 46.82 -46.42
N GLU A 331 -127.30 47.35 -45.26
CA GLU A 331 -128.27 47.95 -44.35
C GLU A 331 -128.88 49.24 -44.92
N LYS A 332 -128.10 49.98 -45.71
CA LYS A 332 -128.55 51.19 -46.41
C LYS A 332 -129.60 50.90 -47.48
N LYS A 333 -129.46 49.81 -48.24
CA LYS A 333 -130.47 49.37 -49.23
C LYS A 333 -131.78 48.97 -48.57
N PHE A 334 -131.70 48.24 -47.45
CA PHE A 334 -132.89 47.83 -46.70
C PHE A 334 -133.71 49.04 -46.23
N LEU A 335 -133.03 50.12 -45.79
CA LEU A 335 -133.68 51.37 -45.42
C LEU A 335 -134.40 52.07 -46.58
N GLU A 336 -133.83 52.05 -47.78
CA GLU A 336 -134.46 52.66 -48.96
C GLU A 336 -135.78 51.93 -49.33
N ASP A 337 -135.75 50.59 -49.36
CA ASP A 337 -136.92 49.78 -49.70
C ASP A 337 -138.07 49.92 -48.69
N ALA A 338 -137.73 49.97 -47.40
CA ALA A 338 -138.72 50.17 -46.34
C ALA A 338 -139.39 51.55 -46.41
N ASN A 339 -138.62 52.62 -46.69
CA ASN A 339 -139.17 53.97 -46.86
C ASN A 339 -140.12 54.06 -48.06
N PHE A 340 -139.80 53.38 -49.17
CA PHE A 340 -140.66 53.37 -50.35
C PHE A 340 -142.05 52.77 -50.05
N SER A 341 -142.09 51.65 -49.34
CA SER A 341 -143.32 50.96 -48.95
C SER A 341 -144.23 51.83 -48.08
N LEU A 342 -143.64 52.58 -47.16
CA LEU A 342 -144.34 53.49 -46.25
C LEU A 342 -145.00 54.67 -46.98
N SER A 343 -144.36 55.19 -48.03
CA SER A 343 -144.93 56.26 -48.87
C SER A 343 -146.18 55.82 -49.67
N LYS A 344 -146.23 54.53 -50.05
CA LYS A 344 -147.36 53.96 -50.79
C LYS A 344 -148.59 53.80 -49.91
N LEU A 345 -148.40 53.37 -48.66
CA LEU A 345 -149.44 53.28 -47.64
C LEU A 345 -150.07 54.65 -47.34
N GLN A 346 -149.26 55.71 -47.23
CA GLN A 346 -149.75 57.09 -47.02
C GLN A 346 -150.68 57.58 -48.15
N LYS A 347 -150.37 57.25 -49.41
CA LYS A 347 -151.24 57.60 -50.55
C LYS A 347 -152.59 56.90 -50.50
N ASN A 348 -152.63 55.66 -50.03
CA ASN A 348 -153.88 54.90 -49.93
C ASN A 348 -154.79 55.48 -48.82
N ILE A 349 -154.22 55.83 -47.66
CA ILE A 349 -154.95 56.50 -46.56
C ILE A 349 -155.58 57.83 -47.03
N PHE A 350 -154.85 58.61 -47.83
CA PHE A 350 -155.35 59.89 -48.34
C PHE A 350 -156.52 59.75 -49.33
N ASN A 351 -156.58 58.66 -50.11
CA ASN A 351 -157.65 58.50 -51.10
C ASN A 351 -158.97 58.04 -50.46
N GLU A 352 -158.93 57.13 -49.47
CA GLU A 352 -160.13 56.67 -48.76
C GLU A 352 -160.75 57.77 -47.87
N THR A 353 -159.94 58.63 -47.24
CA THR A 353 -160.44 59.78 -46.47
C THR A 353 -161.25 60.75 -47.33
N LYS A 354 -160.89 60.90 -48.61
CA LYS A 354 -161.57 61.79 -49.56
C LYS A 354 -162.93 61.26 -50.03
N GLU A 355 -163.13 59.93 -50.09
CA GLU A 355 -164.44 59.33 -50.41
C GLU A 355 -165.45 59.47 -49.27
N LEU A 356 -164.98 59.46 -48.01
CA LEU A 356 -165.83 59.65 -46.83
C LEU A 356 -166.45 61.04 -46.78
N ASP A 357 -165.70 62.09 -47.14
CA ASP A 357 -166.21 63.46 -47.16
C ASP A 357 -167.36 63.66 -48.18
N ILE A 358 -167.35 62.90 -49.28
CA ILE A 358 -168.34 63.06 -50.36
C ILE A 358 -169.70 62.45 -49.98
N LYS A 359 -169.72 61.32 -49.26
CA LYS A 359 -170.97 60.65 -48.84
C LYS A 359 -171.76 61.42 -47.79
N ILE A 360 -171.13 62.31 -47.03
CA ILE A 360 -171.77 63.06 -45.93
C ILE A 360 -172.73 64.16 -46.44
N SER A 361 -172.67 64.53 -47.72
CA SER A 361 -173.40 65.70 -48.23
C SER A 361 -174.89 65.51 -48.58
N ASN A 362 -175.42 64.28 -48.71
CA ASN A 362 -176.67 64.07 -49.49
C ASN A 362 -177.82 63.26 -48.85
N THR A 363 -177.96 63.13 -47.51
CA THR A 363 -179.21 62.59 -46.93
C THR A 363 -179.65 63.27 -45.63
N GLU A 364 -180.90 63.74 -45.61
CA GLU A 364 -181.52 64.49 -44.49
C GLU A 364 -182.27 63.56 -43.50
N LYS A 365 -181.71 63.46 -42.28
CA LYS A 365 -182.38 63.44 -40.96
C LYS A 365 -181.27 63.54 -39.88
N ASN A 366 -181.09 64.70 -39.25
CA ASN A 366 -179.86 65.11 -38.51
C ASN A 366 -179.77 64.70 -37.02
N THR A 367 -180.63 63.83 -36.51
CA THR A 367 -180.65 63.45 -35.06
C THR A 367 -179.46 62.59 -34.61
N ASP A 368 -178.74 61.94 -35.53
CA ASP A 368 -177.56 61.13 -35.18
C ASP A 368 -176.28 61.97 -34.99
N LYS A 369 -176.30 63.26 -35.36
CA LYS A 369 -175.16 64.16 -35.27
C LYS A 369 -174.81 64.56 -33.84
N GLU A 370 -175.82 64.75 -32.98
CA GLU A 370 -175.61 65.14 -31.57
C GLU A 370 -175.05 64.01 -30.71
N ASN A 371 -175.48 62.77 -30.95
CA ASN A 371 -174.96 61.61 -30.22
C ASN A 371 -173.51 61.29 -30.61
N PHE A 372 -173.14 61.48 -31.88
CA PHE A 372 -171.79 61.23 -32.37
C PHE A 372 -170.75 62.20 -31.78
N ILE A 373 -171.14 63.46 -31.57
CA ILE A 373 -170.24 64.48 -31.00
C ILE A 373 -169.95 64.20 -29.52
N ASN A 374 -170.94 63.75 -28.74
CA ASN A 374 -170.75 63.42 -27.33
C ASN A 374 -169.92 62.14 -27.15
N LEU A 375 -170.15 61.11 -27.98
CA LEU A 375 -169.37 59.88 -27.89
C LEU A 375 -167.90 60.06 -28.33
N LYS A 376 -167.66 60.94 -29.31
CA LYS A 376 -166.29 61.32 -29.70
C LYS A 376 -165.52 61.97 -28.54
N LYS A 377 -166.18 62.80 -27.73
CA LYS A 377 -165.58 63.40 -26.53
C LYS A 377 -165.23 62.37 -25.46
N ASP A 378 -166.08 61.38 -25.26
CA ASP A 378 -165.82 60.32 -24.27
C ASP A 378 -164.65 59.42 -24.70
N ILE A 379 -164.57 59.06 -25.98
CA ILE A 379 -163.44 58.29 -26.55
C ILE A 379 -162.14 59.10 -26.49
N GLU A 380 -162.15 60.40 -26.78
CA GLU A 380 -160.98 61.28 -26.62
C GLU A 380 -160.51 61.35 -25.16
N SER A 381 -161.42 61.29 -24.18
CA SER A 381 -161.07 61.30 -22.76
C SER A 381 -160.38 60.01 -22.30
N GLU A 382 -160.84 58.85 -22.80
CA GLU A 382 -160.24 57.54 -22.49
C GLU A 382 -158.93 57.32 -23.24
N LEU A 383 -158.80 57.80 -24.48
CA LEU A 383 -157.53 57.81 -25.21
C LEU A 383 -156.46 58.65 -24.51
N LYS A 384 -156.82 59.79 -23.90
CA LYS A 384 -155.89 60.58 -23.07
C LYS A 384 -155.42 59.84 -21.82
N LYS A 385 -156.25 58.99 -21.21
CA LYS A 385 -155.82 58.13 -20.10
C LYS A 385 -154.84 57.06 -20.56
N ILE A 386 -155.07 56.49 -21.75
CA ILE A 386 -154.15 55.51 -22.37
C ILE A 386 -152.80 56.15 -22.70
N GLU A 387 -152.78 57.35 -23.28
CA GLU A 387 -151.52 58.09 -23.53
C GLU A 387 -150.75 58.37 -22.24
N PHE A 388 -151.46 58.73 -21.15
CA PHE A 388 -150.83 58.95 -19.84
C PHE A 388 -150.24 57.65 -19.25
N ILE A 389 -150.87 56.50 -19.48
CA ILE A 389 -150.35 55.21 -19.00
C ILE A 389 -149.13 54.78 -19.82
N ILE A 390 -149.17 54.98 -21.15
CA ILE A 390 -148.04 54.68 -22.04
C ILE A 390 -146.83 55.57 -21.69
N SER A 391 -147.04 56.86 -21.41
CA SER A 391 -145.94 57.75 -21.02
C SER A 391 -145.28 57.31 -19.70
N LYS A 392 -146.08 56.84 -18.73
CA LYS A 392 -145.57 56.33 -17.45
C LYS A 392 -144.86 54.98 -17.59
N SER A 393 -145.34 54.12 -18.50
CA SER A 393 -144.65 52.88 -18.87
C SER A 393 -143.29 53.17 -19.50
N ASN A 394 -143.20 54.18 -20.36
CA ASN A 394 -141.94 54.56 -21.02
C ASN A 394 -140.95 55.20 -20.02
N GLU A 395 -141.42 55.97 -19.04
CA GLU A 395 -140.56 56.51 -17.96
C GLU A 395 -140.03 55.41 -17.02
N LEU A 396 -140.82 54.35 -16.78
CA LEU A 396 -140.36 53.18 -16.05
C LEU A 396 -139.33 52.37 -16.85
N ASN A 397 -139.53 52.22 -18.16
CA ASN A 397 -138.57 51.56 -19.04
C ASN A 397 -137.23 52.33 -19.13
N SER A 398 -137.25 53.67 -19.12
CA SER A 398 -135.99 54.44 -19.08
C SER A 398 -135.24 54.29 -17.75
N LYS A 399 -135.98 54.15 -16.62
CA LYS A 399 -135.37 53.83 -15.31
C LYS A 399 -134.85 52.39 -15.25
N ILE A 400 -135.48 51.44 -15.95
CA ILE A 400 -134.99 50.06 -16.09
C ILE A 400 -133.66 50.02 -16.83
N ASP A 401 -133.49 50.79 -17.91
CA ASP A 401 -132.22 50.86 -18.65
C ASP A 401 -131.10 51.56 -17.85
N GLU A 402 -131.44 52.50 -16.96
CA GLU A 402 -130.47 53.12 -16.04
C GLU A 402 -130.04 52.19 -14.90
N LEU A 403 -130.93 51.31 -14.42
CA LEU A 403 -130.71 50.45 -13.23
C LEU A 403 -130.10 49.07 -13.53
N ILE A 404 -130.07 48.62 -14.79
CA ILE A 404 -129.36 47.37 -15.18
C ILE A 404 -127.83 47.48 -15.00
N LYS A 405 -127.30 48.68 -14.75
CA LYS A 405 -125.89 48.87 -14.33
C LYS A 405 -125.58 48.47 -12.88
N THR A 406 -126.56 48.18 -11.99
CA THR A 406 -126.26 47.87 -10.57
C THR A 406 -127.29 46.97 -9.85
N ASN A 407 -127.03 45.65 -9.78
CA ASN A 407 -127.64 44.62 -8.92
C ASN A 407 -128.95 43.93 -9.36
N THR A 408 -128.95 42.61 -9.22
CA THR A 408 -129.89 41.61 -9.77
C THR A 408 -131.02 41.15 -8.84
N GLU A 409 -131.29 41.81 -7.70
CA GLU A 409 -132.24 41.30 -6.70
C GLU A 409 -133.62 42.01 -6.65
N ILE A 410 -133.91 42.97 -7.52
CA ILE A 410 -135.20 43.72 -7.53
C ILE A 410 -136.12 43.29 -8.69
N ILE A 411 -135.72 42.32 -9.52
CA ILE A 411 -136.43 41.98 -10.76
C ILE A 411 -137.80 41.31 -10.53
N ASN A 412 -137.99 40.58 -9.42
CA ASN A 412 -139.22 39.79 -9.22
C ASN A 412 -140.47 40.59 -8.78
N PRO A 413 -140.41 41.60 -7.88
CA PRO A 413 -141.60 42.35 -7.48
C PRO A 413 -142.17 43.24 -8.61
N ILE A 414 -141.33 43.73 -9.51
CA ILE A 414 -141.73 44.63 -10.62
C ILE A 414 -142.51 43.86 -11.70
N LYS A 415 -142.23 42.57 -11.87
CA LYS A 415 -142.98 41.71 -12.79
C LYS A 415 -144.45 41.54 -12.35
N ASN A 416 -144.68 41.41 -11.04
CA ASN A 416 -146.05 41.29 -10.49
C ASN A 416 -146.87 42.58 -10.61
N THR A 417 -146.27 43.76 -10.52
CA THR A 417 -147.02 45.01 -10.75
C THR A 417 -147.38 45.18 -12.23
N PHE A 418 -146.54 44.68 -13.14
CA PHE A 418 -146.82 44.66 -14.58
C PHE A 418 -148.03 43.78 -14.93
N ASP A 419 -148.16 42.62 -14.27
CA ASP A 419 -149.29 41.71 -14.48
C ASP A 419 -150.62 42.32 -13.99
N ILE A 420 -150.63 43.01 -12.85
CA ILE A 420 -151.83 43.69 -12.33
C ILE A 420 -152.27 44.84 -13.26
N ILE A 421 -151.32 45.55 -13.87
CA ILE A 421 -151.63 46.62 -14.84
C ILE A 421 -152.17 46.02 -16.14
N SER A 422 -151.62 44.90 -16.59
CA SER A 422 -152.11 44.18 -17.77
C SER A 422 -153.56 43.69 -17.59
N GLU A 423 -153.92 43.25 -16.38
CA GLU A 423 -155.29 42.81 -16.07
C GLU A 423 -156.30 43.99 -16.10
N LYS A 424 -155.88 45.18 -15.63
CA LYS A 424 -156.68 46.41 -15.73
C LYS A 424 -156.86 46.88 -17.17
N ILE A 425 -155.82 46.78 -18.00
CA ILE A 425 -155.90 47.06 -19.45
C ILE A 425 -156.91 46.11 -20.11
N GLY A 426 -156.91 44.83 -19.73
CA GLY A 426 -157.88 43.84 -20.22
C GLY A 426 -159.34 44.22 -19.93
N SER A 427 -159.63 44.71 -18.72
CA SER A 427 -160.99 45.11 -18.33
C SER A 427 -161.53 46.35 -19.10
N VAL A 428 -160.64 47.27 -19.49
CA VAL A 428 -161.00 48.44 -20.31
C VAL A 428 -161.19 48.03 -21.77
N PHE A 429 -160.39 47.09 -22.27
CA PHE A 429 -160.60 46.51 -23.61
C PHE A 429 -161.95 45.80 -23.75
N THR A 430 -162.45 45.15 -22.68
CA THR A 430 -163.82 44.59 -22.69
C THR A 430 -164.90 45.66 -22.73
N ALA A 431 -164.73 46.81 -22.05
CA ALA A 431 -165.67 47.93 -22.14
C ALA A 431 -165.68 48.57 -23.53
N ILE A 432 -164.50 48.70 -24.16
CA ILE A 432 -164.37 49.16 -25.56
C ILE A 432 -165.03 48.16 -26.52
N LYS A 433 -164.94 46.86 -26.25
CA LYS A 433 -165.55 45.80 -27.06
C LYS A 433 -167.09 45.83 -27.01
N ASP A 434 -167.68 46.14 -25.86
CA ASP A 434 -169.13 46.27 -25.71
C ASP A 434 -169.66 47.56 -26.35
N ILE A 435 -168.91 48.67 -26.29
CA ILE A 435 -169.22 49.90 -27.03
C ILE A 435 -169.09 49.65 -28.56
N LYS A 436 -168.09 48.88 -28.98
CA LYS A 436 -167.84 48.49 -30.39
C LYS A 436 -168.98 47.66 -30.99
N ASN A 437 -169.59 46.76 -30.22
CA ASN A 437 -170.72 45.94 -30.70
C ASN A 437 -172.02 46.73 -30.88
N ASN A 438 -172.23 47.83 -30.14
CA ASN A 438 -173.38 48.70 -30.38
C ASN A 438 -173.16 49.65 -31.57
N PHE A 439 -171.92 49.91 -31.96
CA PHE A 439 -171.57 50.85 -33.04
C PHE A 439 -171.45 50.24 -34.44
N SER A 440 -171.35 48.91 -34.57
CA SER A 440 -171.13 48.21 -35.84
C SER A 440 -172.32 48.21 -36.82
N LYS A 441 -173.34 49.07 -36.62
CA LYS A 441 -174.50 49.17 -37.50
C LYS A 441 -174.52 50.43 -38.39
N LEU A 442 -173.54 51.35 -38.31
CA LEU A 442 -173.47 52.51 -39.22
C LEU A 442 -172.03 52.87 -39.72
N THR A 443 -171.71 52.47 -40.96
CA THR A 443 -170.74 53.04 -41.96
C THR A 443 -169.19 52.80 -41.90
N ASN A 444 -168.56 52.81 -43.09
CA ASN A 444 -167.23 52.34 -43.60
C ASN A 444 -165.91 52.80 -42.90
N LEU A 445 -165.83 52.92 -41.58
CA LEU A 445 -164.60 53.38 -40.89
C LEU A 445 -163.47 52.34 -40.74
N ASP A 446 -163.76 51.03 -40.87
CA ASP A 446 -162.77 49.97 -40.57
C ASP A 446 -161.53 49.96 -41.50
N LYS A 447 -161.70 50.28 -42.79
CA LYS A 447 -160.59 50.18 -43.77
C LYS A 447 -159.47 51.21 -43.57
N ILE A 448 -159.81 52.40 -43.10
CA ILE A 448 -158.82 53.46 -42.88
C ILE A 448 -157.95 53.13 -41.66
N PHE A 449 -158.55 52.52 -40.64
CA PHE A 449 -157.84 52.12 -39.43
C PHE A 449 -156.81 51.01 -39.70
N ASP A 450 -157.16 50.02 -40.53
CA ASP A 450 -156.22 48.95 -40.93
C ASP A 450 -154.98 49.53 -41.64
N PHE A 451 -155.15 50.51 -42.52
CA PHE A 451 -154.01 51.15 -43.21
C PHE A 451 -153.14 52.00 -42.28
N GLU A 452 -153.73 52.68 -41.29
CA GLU A 452 -152.96 53.42 -40.28
C GLU A 452 -152.14 52.49 -39.37
N GLU A 453 -152.67 51.30 -39.02
CA GLU A 453 -151.92 50.32 -38.23
C GLU A 453 -150.70 49.76 -38.99
N GLU A 454 -150.84 49.47 -40.29
CA GLU A 454 -149.71 49.03 -41.12
C GLU A 454 -148.64 50.12 -41.29
N HIS A 455 -149.03 51.40 -41.40
CA HIS A 455 -148.11 52.52 -41.50
C HIS A 455 -147.20 52.64 -40.26
N SER A 456 -147.78 52.50 -39.06
CA SER A 456 -147.04 52.54 -37.80
C SER A 456 -145.98 51.44 -37.69
N LYS A 457 -146.32 50.20 -38.10
CA LYS A 457 -145.39 49.06 -38.07
C LYS A 457 -144.18 49.27 -38.97
N TRP A 458 -144.38 49.79 -40.18
CA TRP A 458 -143.28 50.09 -41.10
C TRP A 458 -142.41 51.26 -40.63
N SER A 459 -143.00 52.27 -39.99
CA SER A 459 -142.25 53.41 -39.45
C SER A 459 -141.23 52.98 -38.39
N LYS A 460 -141.64 52.08 -37.48
CA LYS A 460 -140.77 51.59 -36.40
C LYS A 460 -139.59 50.78 -36.93
N ARG A 461 -139.80 49.94 -37.95
CA ARG A 461 -138.71 49.15 -38.59
C ARG A 461 -137.62 50.01 -39.24
N ILE A 462 -137.99 51.16 -39.79
CA ILE A 462 -137.04 52.10 -40.40
C ILE A 462 -136.16 52.76 -39.34
N GLU A 463 -136.71 53.02 -38.16
CA GLU A 463 -135.97 53.63 -37.05
C GLU A 463 -134.88 52.69 -36.51
N ASP A 464 -135.21 51.41 -36.31
CA ASP A 464 -134.24 50.40 -35.83
C ASP A 464 -133.08 50.18 -36.82
N ALA A 465 -133.37 50.08 -38.13
CA ALA A 465 -132.35 49.91 -39.15
C ALA A 465 -131.39 51.12 -39.26
N LYS A 466 -131.88 52.35 -39.03
CA LYS A 466 -131.02 53.56 -38.97
C LYS A 466 -130.03 53.50 -37.82
N LYS A 467 -130.45 53.00 -36.65
CA LYS A 467 -129.58 52.87 -35.49
C LYS A 467 -128.45 51.88 -35.75
N HIS A 468 -128.78 50.73 -36.33
CA HIS A 468 -127.80 49.68 -36.65
C HIS A 468 -126.75 50.15 -37.69
N MET A 469 -127.16 50.94 -38.69
CA MET A 469 -126.24 51.52 -39.68
C MET A 469 -125.20 52.46 -39.06
N ASN A 470 -125.59 53.28 -38.06
CA ASN A 470 -124.67 54.18 -37.39
C ASN A 470 -123.59 53.45 -36.59
N GLU A 471 -123.94 52.34 -35.91
CA GLU A 471 -122.97 51.55 -35.13
C GLU A 471 -121.89 50.91 -36.02
N LEU A 472 -122.26 50.44 -37.22
CA LEU A 472 -121.32 49.90 -38.18
C LEU A 472 -120.36 50.98 -38.71
N GLN A 473 -120.85 52.19 -38.97
CA GLN A 473 -120.04 53.32 -39.43
C GLN A 473 -119.00 53.80 -38.41
N GLU A 474 -119.28 53.72 -37.10
CA GLU A 474 -118.28 54.04 -36.08
C GLU A 474 -117.15 53.01 -36.02
N ARG A 475 -117.46 51.72 -36.17
CA ARG A 475 -116.46 50.65 -36.19
C ARG A 475 -115.53 50.71 -37.40
N GLU A 476 -116.05 51.09 -38.56
CA GLU A 476 -115.25 51.32 -39.77
C GLU A 476 -114.20 52.41 -39.52
N LYS A 477 -114.60 53.57 -38.98
CA LYS A 477 -113.68 54.69 -38.68
C LYS A 477 -112.58 54.34 -37.69
N PHE A 478 -112.86 53.53 -36.68
CA PHE A 478 -111.85 53.13 -35.70
C PHE A 478 -110.76 52.27 -36.34
N THR A 479 -111.17 51.28 -37.14
CA THR A 479 -110.24 50.35 -37.81
C THR A 479 -109.35 51.07 -38.82
N ASP A 480 -109.87 52.12 -39.47
CA ASP A 480 -109.13 52.93 -40.44
C ASP A 480 -108.02 53.78 -39.79
N ASN A 481 -108.26 54.32 -38.59
CA ASN A 481 -107.25 55.06 -37.84
C ASN A 481 -106.08 54.19 -37.38
N GLU A 482 -106.33 52.94 -36.99
CA GLU A 482 -105.28 52.01 -36.56
C GLU A 482 -104.34 51.64 -37.73
N LEU A 483 -104.90 51.51 -38.94
CA LEU A 483 -104.14 51.29 -40.16
C LEU A 483 -103.17 52.44 -40.45
N LEU A 484 -103.64 53.70 -40.35
CA LEU A 484 -102.85 54.91 -40.62
C LEU A 484 -101.59 55.03 -39.75
N ILE A 485 -101.66 54.59 -38.49
CA ILE A 485 -100.51 54.62 -37.56
C ILE A 485 -99.44 53.62 -38.00
N LEU A 486 -99.85 52.42 -38.43
CA LEU A 486 -98.93 51.37 -38.86
C LEU A 486 -98.25 51.68 -40.21
N GLU A 487 -98.83 52.56 -41.05
CA GLU A 487 -98.22 52.94 -42.32
C GLU A 487 -96.92 53.74 -42.18
N LYS A 488 -96.72 54.47 -41.07
CA LYS A 488 -95.57 55.41 -40.90
C LYS A 488 -94.30 54.77 -40.35
N LYS A 489 -94.38 53.68 -39.59
CA LYS A 489 -93.23 53.05 -38.92
C LYS A 489 -92.12 52.50 -39.85
N PRO A 490 -92.41 51.92 -41.03
CA PRO A 490 -91.37 51.38 -41.91
C PRO A 490 -90.36 52.42 -42.42
N GLU A 491 -90.78 53.67 -42.64
CA GLU A 491 -89.90 54.74 -43.11
C GLU A 491 -88.85 55.14 -42.05
N GLU A 492 -89.23 55.17 -40.77
CA GLU A 492 -88.32 55.51 -39.66
C GLU A 492 -87.17 54.50 -39.53
N ILE A 493 -87.47 53.19 -39.66
CA ILE A 493 -86.46 52.13 -39.57
C ILE A 493 -85.52 52.18 -40.78
N ASN A 494 -86.03 52.53 -41.96
CA ASN A 494 -85.22 52.61 -43.17
C ASN A 494 -84.21 53.77 -43.14
N ASN A 495 -84.56 54.89 -42.50
CA ASN A 495 -83.62 56.00 -42.29
C ASN A 495 -82.46 55.61 -41.36
N LYS A 496 -82.72 54.86 -40.28
CA LYS A 496 -81.66 54.35 -39.39
C LYS A 496 -80.67 53.43 -40.14
N ASN A 497 -81.15 52.63 -41.09
CA ASN A 497 -80.28 51.77 -41.89
C ASN A 497 -79.34 52.55 -42.82
N LYS A 498 -79.77 53.70 -43.35
CA LYS A 498 -78.90 54.57 -44.16
C LYS A 498 -77.73 55.14 -43.35
N ASP A 499 -77.97 55.51 -42.10
CA ASP A 499 -76.90 56.01 -41.21
C ASP A 499 -75.87 54.93 -40.88
N ILE A 500 -76.31 53.69 -40.69
CA ILE A 500 -75.42 52.54 -40.46
C ILE A 500 -74.58 52.25 -41.72
N GLU A 501 -75.17 52.36 -42.92
CA GLU A 501 -74.44 52.19 -44.18
C GLU A 501 -73.34 53.25 -44.37
N ALA A 502 -73.61 54.51 -44.01
CA ALA A 502 -72.60 55.57 -44.08
C ALA A 502 -71.42 55.30 -43.13
N LYS A 503 -71.67 54.79 -41.91
CA LYS A 503 -70.61 54.41 -40.97
C LYS A 503 -69.75 53.26 -41.49
N ILE A 504 -70.36 52.25 -42.12
CA ILE A 504 -69.63 51.12 -42.71
C ILE A 504 -68.70 51.61 -43.84
N ALA A 505 -69.15 52.53 -44.68
CA ALA A 505 -68.33 53.08 -45.77
C ALA A 505 -67.09 53.85 -45.26
N LEU A 506 -67.23 54.64 -44.19
CA LEU A 506 -66.11 55.37 -43.57
C LEU A 506 -65.08 54.43 -42.93
N LEU A 507 -65.55 53.35 -42.29
CA LEU A 507 -64.67 52.31 -41.75
C LEU A 507 -63.90 51.61 -42.87
N ASP A 508 -64.53 51.35 -44.02
CA ASP A 508 -63.87 50.75 -45.17
C ASP A 508 -62.77 51.62 -45.78
N GLU A 509 -62.95 52.93 -45.82
CA GLU A 509 -61.90 53.84 -46.29
C GLU A 509 -60.70 53.86 -45.33
N SER A 510 -60.98 53.85 -44.02
CA SER A 510 -59.94 53.83 -42.97
C SER A 510 -59.13 52.53 -42.96
N ILE A 511 -59.80 51.39 -43.12
CA ILE A 511 -59.16 50.06 -43.23
C ILE A 511 -58.24 50.02 -44.45
N ASN A 512 -58.71 50.49 -45.62
CA ASN A 512 -57.92 50.50 -46.85
C ASN A 512 -56.67 51.40 -46.77
N LYS A 513 -56.74 52.54 -46.07
CA LYS A 513 -55.58 53.41 -45.85
C LYS A 513 -54.51 52.72 -44.99
N LEU A 514 -54.93 52.11 -43.88
CA LEU A 514 -54.01 51.39 -43.00
C LEU A 514 -53.39 50.16 -43.68
N GLU A 515 -54.14 49.42 -44.49
CA GLU A 515 -53.61 48.28 -45.25
C GLU A 515 -52.52 48.69 -46.27
N LYS A 516 -52.61 49.89 -46.87
CA LYS A 516 -51.56 50.41 -47.76
C LYS A 516 -50.31 50.88 -47.01
N GLU A 517 -50.44 51.39 -45.79
CA GLU A 517 -49.28 51.78 -44.97
C GLU A 517 -48.53 50.59 -44.35
N ILE A 518 -49.18 49.42 -44.24
CA ILE A 518 -48.62 48.18 -43.68
C ILE A 518 -47.81 47.39 -44.73
N ILE A 519 -47.58 47.94 -45.92
CA ILE A 519 -46.61 47.37 -46.88
C ILE A 519 -45.23 47.43 -46.23
N ILE A 520 -44.79 46.28 -45.73
CA ILE A 520 -43.44 46.00 -45.24
C ILE A 520 -42.46 46.55 -46.27
N ASP A 521 -41.54 47.44 -45.89
CA ASP A 521 -40.35 47.70 -46.70
C ASP A 521 -39.36 46.56 -46.43
N PRO A 522 -39.39 45.46 -47.22
CA PRO A 522 -38.69 44.23 -46.89
C PRO A 522 -37.19 44.36 -47.13
N THR A 523 -36.76 45.47 -47.75
CA THR A 523 -35.38 45.76 -48.11
C THR A 523 -34.56 46.11 -46.86
N GLN A 524 -35.05 47.00 -46.01
CA GLN A 524 -34.33 47.46 -44.82
C GLN A 524 -34.19 46.37 -43.76
N THR A 525 -35.22 45.52 -43.57
CA THR A 525 -35.13 44.39 -42.63
C THR A 525 -34.16 43.31 -43.12
N LYS A 526 -34.12 43.06 -44.44
CA LYS A 526 -33.14 42.15 -45.06
C LYS A 526 -31.71 42.69 -44.95
N GLU A 527 -31.47 43.97 -45.15
CA GLU A 527 -30.13 44.57 -45.02
C GLU A 527 -29.58 44.46 -43.59
N ILE A 528 -30.43 44.67 -42.58
CA ILE A 528 -30.04 44.48 -41.17
C ILE A 528 -29.77 43.00 -40.89
N ASP A 529 -30.59 42.09 -41.43
CA ASP A 529 -30.37 40.64 -41.29
C ASP A 529 -29.09 40.16 -41.97
N GLU A 530 -28.73 40.71 -43.14
CA GLU A 530 -27.45 40.44 -43.81
C GLU A 530 -26.25 40.93 -43.00
N LYS A 531 -26.33 42.13 -42.39
CA LYS A 531 -25.29 42.66 -41.50
C LYS A 531 -25.16 41.84 -40.22
N ILE A 532 -26.26 41.38 -39.64
CA ILE A 532 -26.26 40.48 -38.48
C ILE A 532 -25.59 39.16 -38.86
N LYS A 533 -25.95 38.58 -40.02
CA LYS A 533 -25.38 37.32 -40.50
C LYS A 533 -23.88 37.42 -40.76
N LEU A 534 -23.43 38.45 -41.47
CA LEU A 534 -22.01 38.65 -41.77
C LEU A 534 -21.16 38.78 -40.50
N ASN A 535 -21.64 39.53 -39.52
CA ASN A 535 -20.92 39.70 -38.25
C ASN A 535 -21.02 38.47 -37.35
N SER A 536 -22.12 37.69 -37.40
CA SER A 536 -22.19 36.40 -36.72
C SER A 536 -21.22 35.38 -37.31
N ASP A 537 -21.05 35.36 -38.63
CA ASP A 537 -20.12 34.47 -39.31
C ASP A 537 -18.66 34.82 -38.94
N LYS A 538 -18.30 36.11 -38.95
CA LYS A 538 -16.99 36.58 -38.46
C LYS A 538 -16.75 36.25 -36.98
N LYS A 539 -17.80 36.32 -36.15
CA LYS A 539 -17.72 35.93 -34.74
C LYS A 539 -17.42 34.44 -34.58
N ILE A 540 -18.03 33.59 -35.40
CA ILE A 540 -17.78 32.14 -35.42
C ILE A 540 -16.32 31.88 -35.80
N GLU A 541 -15.81 32.50 -36.87
CA GLU A 541 -14.41 32.36 -37.32
C GLU A 541 -13.41 32.74 -36.21
N HIS A 542 -13.62 33.88 -35.53
CA HIS A 542 -12.78 34.28 -34.41
C HIS A 542 -12.92 33.38 -33.18
N HIS A 543 -14.10 32.79 -32.92
CA HIS A 543 -14.25 31.79 -31.87
C HIS A 543 -13.53 30.47 -32.17
N GLU A 544 -13.53 30.02 -33.43
CA GLU A 544 -12.77 28.86 -33.87
C GLU A 544 -11.26 29.10 -33.72
N GLU A 545 -10.77 30.26 -34.17
CA GLU A 545 -9.36 30.64 -34.01
C GLU A 545 -8.97 30.77 -32.53
N LYS A 546 -9.84 31.36 -31.70
CA LYS A 546 -9.67 31.43 -30.24
C LYS A 546 -9.53 30.03 -29.64
N THR A 547 -10.46 29.13 -29.93
CA THR A 547 -10.47 27.77 -29.39
C THR A 547 -9.19 27.01 -29.80
N ARG A 548 -8.74 27.20 -31.05
CA ARG A 548 -7.47 26.64 -31.54
C ARG A 548 -6.26 27.19 -30.79
N LEU A 549 -6.21 28.50 -30.53
CA LEU A 549 -5.10 29.11 -29.79
C LEU A 549 -5.11 28.71 -28.31
N GLU A 550 -6.28 28.58 -27.69
CA GLU A 550 -6.42 28.12 -26.31
C GLU A 550 -5.95 26.68 -26.14
N THR A 551 -6.36 25.78 -27.03
CA THR A 551 -5.90 24.37 -27.04
C THR A 551 -4.40 24.27 -27.31
N ASP A 552 -3.87 25.05 -28.26
CA ASP A 552 -2.43 25.11 -28.52
C ASP A 552 -1.63 25.64 -27.31
N LEU A 553 -2.17 26.63 -26.59
CA LEU A 553 -1.55 27.18 -25.39
C LEU A 553 -1.58 26.20 -24.23
N GLU A 554 -2.69 25.49 -24.04
CA GLU A 554 -2.82 24.42 -23.05
C GLU A 554 -1.80 23.30 -23.34
N TYR A 555 -1.70 22.86 -24.60
CA TYR A 555 -0.68 21.89 -25.00
C TYR A 555 0.74 22.37 -24.70
N LEU A 556 1.09 23.60 -25.09
CA LEU A 556 2.43 24.14 -24.86
C LEU A 556 2.76 24.34 -23.37
N LYS A 557 1.77 24.73 -22.55
CA LYS A 557 1.92 24.85 -21.10
C LYS A 557 2.12 23.49 -20.45
N ASN A 558 1.33 22.49 -20.84
CA ASN A 558 1.51 21.12 -20.37
C ASN A 558 2.86 20.55 -20.81
N ASP A 559 3.30 20.82 -22.04
CA ASP A 559 4.62 20.42 -22.53
C ASP A 559 5.78 21.07 -21.75
N LEU A 560 5.60 22.33 -21.36
CA LEU A 560 6.56 23.07 -20.52
C LEU A 560 6.61 22.49 -19.10
N ASP A 561 5.45 22.23 -18.48
CA ASP A 561 5.36 21.63 -17.15
C ASP A 561 5.96 20.21 -17.13
N ASN A 562 5.66 19.41 -18.16
CA ASN A 562 6.29 18.10 -18.35
C ASN A 562 7.81 18.21 -18.46
N ALA A 563 8.34 19.21 -19.17
CA ALA A 563 9.78 19.44 -19.27
C ALA A 563 10.41 19.87 -17.93
N TYR A 564 9.71 20.65 -17.11
CA TYR A 564 10.13 20.99 -15.76
C TYR A 564 10.15 19.77 -14.83
N GLN A 565 9.09 18.95 -14.86
CA GLN A 565 9.05 17.71 -14.10
C GLN A 565 10.10 16.71 -14.58
N GLU A 566 10.37 16.61 -15.88
CA GLU A 566 11.43 15.77 -16.43
C GLU A 566 12.80 16.20 -15.89
N SER A 567 13.06 17.50 -15.79
CA SER A 567 14.29 18.04 -15.20
C SER A 567 14.40 17.76 -13.69
N GLU A 568 13.32 17.95 -12.94
CA GLU A 568 13.31 17.72 -11.49
C GLU A 568 13.42 16.23 -11.15
N ASN A 569 12.65 15.37 -11.82
CA ASN A 569 12.62 13.94 -11.54
C ASN A 569 13.90 13.21 -11.99
N ASN A 570 14.42 13.54 -13.17
CA ASN A 570 15.56 12.81 -13.73
C ASN A 570 16.92 13.40 -13.32
N PHE A 571 16.98 14.69 -12.98
CA PHE A 571 18.24 15.40 -12.74
C PHE A 571 18.27 16.22 -11.44
N SER A 572 17.19 16.21 -10.64
CA SER A 572 17.07 16.98 -9.40
C SER A 572 17.31 18.48 -9.57
N LEU A 573 17.06 19.00 -10.78
CA LEU A 573 17.30 20.39 -11.12
C LEU A 573 15.95 21.08 -11.37
N LYS A 574 15.56 21.94 -10.42
CA LYS A 574 14.36 22.78 -10.54
C LYS A 574 14.61 23.88 -11.56
N LEU A 575 14.07 23.68 -12.76
CA LEU A 575 14.03 24.69 -13.80
C LEU A 575 12.77 25.53 -13.59
N ASP A 576 12.96 26.83 -13.43
CA ASP A 576 11.86 27.81 -13.40
C ASP A 576 12.11 28.88 -14.45
N GLU A 577 11.04 29.57 -14.87
CA GLU A 577 11.09 30.69 -15.83
C GLU A 577 12.11 31.76 -15.40
N ASN A 578 12.15 32.10 -14.11
CA ASN A 578 13.12 33.03 -13.51
C ASN A 578 14.58 32.57 -13.62
N LEU A 579 14.83 31.26 -13.57
CA LEU A 579 16.17 30.70 -13.66
C LEU A 579 16.68 30.76 -15.11
N LEU A 580 15.79 30.45 -16.06
CA LEU A 580 16.07 30.50 -17.50
C LEU A 580 16.27 31.94 -18.01
N GLU A 581 15.51 32.91 -17.48
CA GLU A 581 15.70 34.34 -17.80
C GLU A 581 17.01 34.91 -17.23
N LYS A 582 17.41 34.47 -16.03
CA LYS A 582 18.68 34.88 -15.39
C LYS A 582 19.92 34.38 -16.13
N GLU A 583 19.86 33.19 -16.74
CA GLU A 583 21.00 32.63 -17.48
C GLU A 583 21.24 33.34 -18.83
N LYS A 584 20.36 34.26 -19.29
CA LYS A 584 20.47 35.01 -20.56
C LYS A 584 20.96 34.14 -21.72
N ILE A 585 20.46 32.91 -21.80
CA ILE A 585 20.90 31.99 -22.85
C ILE A 585 20.27 32.47 -24.17
N ASN A 586 21.10 33.10 -24.99
CA ASN A 586 20.71 33.53 -26.32
C ASN A 586 20.48 32.28 -27.18
N VAL A 587 19.22 32.04 -27.58
CA VAL A 587 18.82 30.88 -28.41
C VAL A 587 19.63 30.78 -29.71
N LYS A 588 20.20 31.90 -30.17
CA LYS A 588 21.07 31.99 -31.34
C LYS A 588 22.52 31.51 -31.11
N ASP A 589 23.00 31.49 -29.88
CA ASP A 589 24.38 31.08 -29.51
C ASP A 589 24.46 29.63 -29.03
N LEU A 590 23.32 28.96 -28.85
CA LEU A 590 23.25 27.53 -28.57
C LEU A 590 23.53 26.72 -29.85
N PRO A 591 24.31 25.62 -29.79
CA PRO A 591 24.45 24.72 -30.91
C PRO A 591 23.07 24.24 -31.37
N ALA A 592 22.85 24.16 -32.69
CA ALA A 592 21.58 23.70 -33.23
C ALA A 592 21.15 22.38 -32.56
N MET A 593 19.86 22.24 -32.22
CA MET A 593 19.30 21.08 -31.51
C MET A 593 19.74 19.74 -32.14
N ASN A 594 19.86 19.70 -33.47
CA ASN A 594 20.35 18.54 -34.22
C ASN A 594 21.78 18.12 -33.87
N ILE A 595 22.68 19.07 -33.59
CA ILE A 595 24.08 18.81 -33.22
C ILE A 595 24.13 18.22 -31.81
N LEU A 596 23.36 18.78 -30.87
CA LEU A 596 23.26 18.26 -29.51
C LEU A 596 22.63 16.86 -29.47
N GLN A 597 21.60 16.62 -30.28
CA GLN A 597 20.96 15.31 -30.41
C GLN A 597 21.93 14.27 -31.01
N SER A 598 22.70 14.66 -32.02
CA SER A 598 23.74 13.80 -32.61
C SER A 598 24.83 13.45 -31.58
N ASN A 599 25.31 14.43 -30.83
CA ASN A 599 26.29 14.22 -29.76
C ASN A 599 25.73 13.35 -28.63
N LEU A 600 24.47 13.55 -28.25
CA LEU A 600 23.77 12.72 -27.26
C LEU A 600 23.69 11.27 -27.74
N ASN A 601 23.30 11.05 -29.00
CA ASN A 601 23.24 9.71 -29.58
C ASN A 601 24.62 9.05 -29.65
N ALA A 602 25.67 9.82 -29.95
CA ALA A 602 27.05 9.32 -29.96
C ALA A 602 27.51 8.91 -28.55
N GLU A 603 27.23 9.72 -27.52
CA GLU A 603 27.56 9.38 -26.13
C GLU A 603 26.69 8.24 -25.59
N LYS A 604 25.40 8.14 -25.97
CA LYS A 604 24.53 6.98 -25.64
C LYS A 604 25.07 5.68 -26.24
N ARG A 605 25.52 5.69 -27.50
CA ARG A 605 26.20 4.53 -28.10
C ARG A 605 27.48 4.15 -27.36
N LYS A 606 28.28 5.14 -26.94
CA LYS A 606 29.47 4.88 -26.11
C LYS A 606 29.07 4.27 -24.76
N PHE A 607 28.00 4.76 -24.15
CA PHE A 607 27.48 4.24 -22.88
C PHE A 607 27.02 2.79 -23.00
N ASP A 608 26.23 2.46 -24.04
CA ASP A 608 25.74 1.10 -24.29
C ASP A 608 26.89 0.11 -24.49
N ASN A 609 27.98 0.55 -25.15
CA ASN A 609 29.17 -0.26 -25.37
C ASN A 609 29.98 -0.59 -24.10
N ILE A 610 29.83 0.18 -23.00
CA ILE A 610 30.57 -0.09 -21.75
C ILE A 610 29.96 -1.29 -21.00
N GLY A 611 28.68 -1.61 -21.24
CA GLY A 611 28.01 -2.77 -20.66
C GLY A 611 27.77 -2.66 -19.14
N PRO A 612 27.43 -3.76 -18.46
CA PRO A 612 27.18 -3.78 -17.02
C PRO A 612 28.48 -3.60 -16.22
N ILE A 613 28.45 -2.72 -15.22
CA ILE A 613 29.64 -2.33 -14.46
C ILE A 613 29.44 -2.54 -12.97
N ASN A 614 30.53 -2.93 -12.32
CA ASN A 614 30.62 -3.03 -10.87
C ASN A 614 30.95 -1.68 -10.22
N PHE A 615 29.96 -1.02 -9.59
CA PHE A 615 30.17 0.24 -8.86
C PHE A 615 30.92 0.07 -7.53
N THR A 616 30.98 -1.13 -6.96
CA THR A 616 31.72 -1.40 -5.71
C THR A 616 33.19 -1.72 -5.95
N ALA A 617 33.60 -1.91 -7.21
CA ALA A 617 34.97 -2.25 -7.59
C ALA A 617 36.02 -1.28 -7.00
N GLU A 618 35.70 0.02 -6.87
CA GLU A 618 36.61 1.01 -6.30
C GLU A 618 36.90 0.75 -4.81
N ASN A 619 35.87 0.42 -4.05
CA ASN A 619 36.02 0.11 -2.63
C ASN A 619 36.69 -1.26 -2.45
N GLU A 620 36.27 -2.26 -3.23
CA GLU A 620 36.86 -3.61 -3.21
C GLU A 620 38.35 -3.59 -3.60
N ALA A 621 38.74 -2.79 -4.59
CA ALA A 621 40.14 -2.59 -4.96
C ALA A 621 40.94 -1.98 -3.80
N LYS A 622 40.42 -0.92 -3.16
CA LYS A 622 41.07 -0.28 -2.00
C LYS A 622 41.23 -1.25 -0.83
N GLU A 623 40.20 -2.05 -0.53
CA GLU A 623 40.27 -3.05 0.54
C GLU A 623 41.26 -4.17 0.21
N THR A 624 41.25 -4.68 -1.01
CA THR A 624 42.16 -5.73 -1.46
C THR A 624 43.61 -5.24 -1.44
N ASN A 625 43.87 -4.00 -1.86
CA ASN A 625 45.22 -3.42 -1.78
C ASN A 625 45.71 -3.29 -0.33
N LYS A 626 44.84 -2.83 0.59
CA LYS A 626 45.17 -2.78 2.03
C LYS A 626 45.49 -4.17 2.60
N LYS A 627 44.77 -5.21 2.17
CA LYS A 627 45.06 -6.61 2.56
C LYS A 627 46.44 -7.04 2.04
N ILE A 628 46.74 -6.78 0.77
CA ILE A 628 48.05 -7.07 0.18
C ILE A 628 49.18 -6.38 0.96
N GLU A 629 49.04 -5.09 1.26
CA GLU A 629 50.04 -4.34 2.03
C GLU A 629 50.30 -4.94 3.42
N ARG A 630 49.23 -5.34 4.14
CA ARG A 630 49.37 -6.02 5.43
C ARG A 630 50.10 -7.36 5.29
N MET A 631 49.70 -8.19 4.34
CA MET A 631 50.32 -9.50 4.12
C MET A 631 51.79 -9.38 3.69
N VAL A 632 52.14 -8.36 2.90
CA VAL A 632 53.54 -8.09 2.53
C VAL A 632 54.36 -7.70 3.76
N ASN A 633 53.82 -6.92 4.69
CA ASN A 633 54.51 -6.61 5.94
C ASN A 633 54.67 -7.86 6.83
N GLU A 634 53.62 -8.68 6.96
CA GLU A 634 53.70 -9.96 7.67
C GLU A 634 54.75 -10.89 7.05
N LYS A 635 54.87 -10.90 5.72
CA LYS A 635 55.91 -11.65 4.99
C LYS A 635 57.31 -11.26 5.47
N ILE A 636 57.58 -9.95 5.49
CA ILE A 636 58.89 -9.41 5.88
C ILE A 636 59.23 -9.81 7.32
N ASP A 637 58.25 -9.82 8.22
CA ASP A 637 58.46 -10.21 9.61
C ASP A 637 58.72 -11.72 9.75
N VAL A 638 58.04 -12.56 8.97
CA VAL A 638 58.33 -14.01 8.91
C VAL A 638 59.74 -14.28 8.34
N GLU A 639 60.16 -13.56 7.30
CA GLU A 639 61.52 -13.66 6.74
C GLU A 639 62.58 -13.29 7.77
N LYS A 640 62.38 -12.20 8.53
CA LYS A 640 63.27 -11.83 9.65
C LYS A 640 63.32 -12.92 10.73
N ALA A 641 62.19 -13.52 11.07
CA ALA A 641 62.13 -14.61 12.04
C ALA A 641 62.91 -15.85 11.56
N ILE A 642 62.78 -16.20 10.29
CA ILE A 642 63.55 -17.27 9.64
C ILE A 642 65.05 -17.00 9.71
N MET A 643 65.49 -15.77 9.40
CA MET A 643 66.91 -15.39 9.51
C MET A 643 67.43 -15.57 10.94
N LYS A 644 66.69 -15.09 11.94
CA LYS A 644 67.05 -15.23 13.36
C LYS A 644 67.12 -16.69 13.82
N LEU A 645 66.22 -17.55 13.35
CA LEU A 645 66.25 -18.99 13.62
C LEU A 645 67.49 -19.65 13.02
N ARG A 646 67.86 -19.30 11.79
CA ARG A 646 69.09 -19.82 11.13
C ARG A 646 70.35 -19.40 11.89
N GLU A 647 70.43 -18.15 12.33
CA GLU A 647 71.53 -17.66 13.18
C GLU A 647 71.61 -18.42 14.50
N THR A 648 70.47 -18.66 15.14
CA THR A 648 70.39 -19.42 16.41
C THR A 648 70.84 -20.88 16.24
N ILE A 649 70.44 -21.54 15.15
CA ILE A 649 70.90 -22.91 14.84
C ILE A 649 72.41 -22.94 14.59
N SER A 650 72.95 -21.94 13.89
CA SER A 650 74.38 -21.82 13.61
C SER A 650 75.20 -21.63 14.90
N SER A 651 74.75 -20.76 15.81
CA SER A 651 75.43 -20.56 17.09
C SER A 651 75.42 -21.81 17.97
N ILE A 652 74.28 -22.52 18.04
CA ILE A 652 74.16 -23.80 18.75
C ILE A 652 75.13 -24.85 18.18
N ASN A 653 75.21 -24.96 16.84
CA ASN A 653 76.13 -25.90 16.21
C ASN A 653 77.60 -25.57 16.49
N LYS A 654 77.96 -24.28 16.50
CA LYS A 654 79.33 -23.85 16.84
C LYS A 654 79.68 -24.23 18.28
N GLU A 655 78.81 -23.92 19.23
CA GLU A 655 78.98 -24.28 20.64
C GLU A 655 79.08 -25.80 20.83
N GLY A 656 78.21 -26.56 20.15
CA GLY A 656 78.22 -28.02 20.19
C GLY A 656 79.53 -28.63 19.70
N ARG A 657 80.09 -28.14 18.59
CA ARG A 657 81.37 -28.61 18.04
C ARG A 657 82.54 -28.37 18.98
N GLU A 658 82.62 -27.19 19.58
CA GLU A 658 83.68 -26.85 20.54
C GLU A 658 83.61 -27.75 21.77
N LYS A 659 82.40 -27.98 22.32
CA LYS A 659 82.19 -28.87 23.47
C LYS A 659 82.55 -30.33 23.19
N ILE A 660 82.14 -30.89 22.03
CA ILE A 660 82.51 -32.26 21.65
C ILE A 660 84.01 -32.42 21.54
N ASN A 661 84.70 -31.51 20.83
CA ASN A 661 86.14 -31.65 20.61
C ASN A 661 86.92 -31.61 21.94
N ASN A 662 86.59 -30.65 22.81
CA ASN A 662 87.22 -30.55 24.13
C ASN A 662 86.95 -31.81 24.99
N CYS A 663 85.73 -32.34 24.92
CA CYS A 663 85.34 -33.56 25.63
C CYS A 663 86.06 -34.80 25.08
N PHE A 664 86.14 -34.94 23.75
CA PHE A 664 86.83 -36.05 23.08
C PHE A 664 88.32 -36.10 23.46
N ASP A 665 89.00 -34.96 23.47
CA ASP A 665 90.42 -34.89 23.85
C ASP A 665 90.64 -35.28 25.32
N GLY A 666 89.75 -34.82 26.21
CA GLY A 666 89.77 -35.19 27.63
C GLY A 666 89.51 -36.68 27.86
N ILE A 667 88.48 -37.25 27.23
CA ILE A 667 88.15 -38.67 27.33
C ILE A 667 89.27 -39.53 26.73
N ASN A 668 89.84 -39.15 25.59
CA ASN A 668 90.93 -39.89 24.95
C ASN A 668 92.19 -39.93 25.85
N LYS A 669 92.46 -38.86 26.61
CA LYS A 669 93.53 -38.83 27.60
C LYS A 669 93.21 -39.76 28.79
N ASN A 670 92.05 -39.61 29.40
CA ASN A 670 91.63 -40.44 30.54
C ASN A 670 91.57 -41.94 30.17
N PHE A 671 91.15 -42.26 28.94
CA PHE A 671 91.08 -43.62 28.44
C PHE A 671 92.47 -44.25 28.28
N LYS A 672 93.46 -43.50 27.79
CA LYS A 672 94.86 -43.96 27.72
C LYS A 672 95.41 -44.29 29.11
N ASP A 673 95.17 -43.41 30.06
CA ASP A 673 95.69 -43.53 31.44
C ASP A 673 95.00 -44.67 32.20
N LEU A 674 93.69 -44.84 32.04
CA LEU A 674 92.95 -45.95 32.65
C LEU A 674 93.28 -47.29 32.00
N PHE A 675 93.35 -47.35 30.67
CA PHE A 675 93.67 -48.59 29.96
C PHE A 675 95.04 -49.13 30.38
N THR A 676 96.04 -48.26 30.50
CA THR A 676 97.38 -48.67 30.98
C THR A 676 97.36 -49.16 32.43
N GLN A 677 96.52 -48.59 33.29
CA GLN A 677 96.33 -49.05 34.68
C GLN A 677 95.59 -50.39 34.77
N PHE A 678 94.60 -50.65 33.91
CA PHE A 678 93.86 -51.93 33.90
C PHE A 678 94.71 -53.10 33.39
N PHE A 679 95.61 -52.86 32.45
CA PHE A 679 96.40 -53.91 31.80
C PHE A 679 97.88 -53.97 32.23
N ASP A 680 98.31 -53.14 33.19
CA ASP A 680 99.73 -52.97 33.60
C ASP A 680 100.66 -52.71 32.40
N GLY A 681 100.17 -51.95 31.41
CA GLY A 681 100.82 -51.72 30.12
C GLY A 681 99.83 -51.66 28.95
N GLY A 682 100.36 -51.76 27.73
CA GLY A 682 99.55 -51.65 26.50
C GLY A 682 99.32 -50.21 26.02
N LYS A 683 98.61 -50.06 24.90
CA LYS A 683 98.29 -48.75 24.29
C LYS A 683 96.85 -48.75 23.79
N ALA A 684 96.11 -47.68 24.05
CA ALA A 684 94.77 -47.50 23.51
C ALA A 684 94.55 -46.05 23.10
N PHE A 685 93.64 -45.80 22.15
CA PHE A 685 93.23 -44.45 21.78
C PHE A 685 91.85 -44.47 21.12
N LEU A 686 91.20 -43.31 21.15
CA LEU A 686 89.91 -43.07 20.51
C LEU A 686 90.12 -42.34 19.18
N LYS A 687 89.26 -42.62 18.20
CA LYS A 687 89.25 -41.93 16.91
C LYS A 687 87.82 -41.65 16.46
N MET A 688 87.57 -40.42 16.01
CA MET A 688 86.33 -40.07 15.32
C MET A 688 86.38 -40.57 13.86
N VAL A 689 85.32 -41.25 13.41
CA VAL A 689 85.21 -41.87 12.08
C VAL A 689 83.89 -41.52 11.40
N GLY A 690 83.80 -41.68 10.08
CA GLY A 690 82.57 -41.48 9.29
C GLY A 690 82.43 -40.09 8.68
N SER A 691 82.22 -39.06 9.50
CA SER A 691 82.01 -37.67 9.04
C SER A 691 83.21 -36.77 9.34
N SER A 692 83.31 -35.64 8.65
CA SER A 692 84.25 -34.55 8.98
C SER A 692 83.72 -33.62 10.07
N ASP A 693 82.40 -33.58 10.29
CA ASP A 693 81.77 -32.80 11.36
C ASP A 693 81.74 -33.61 12.67
N PRO A 694 82.41 -33.15 13.76
CA PRO A 694 82.43 -33.85 15.05
C PRO A 694 81.04 -34.19 15.62
N LEU A 695 80.02 -33.39 15.30
CA LEU A 695 78.63 -33.64 15.74
C LEU A 695 77.97 -34.85 15.05
N LEU A 696 78.52 -35.30 13.92
CA LEU A 696 77.96 -36.41 13.13
C LEU A 696 78.89 -37.63 13.11
N SER A 697 80.13 -37.49 13.57
CA SER A 697 81.13 -38.55 13.58
C SER A 697 80.82 -39.67 14.58
N GLY A 698 81.14 -40.91 14.22
CA GLY A 698 81.11 -42.05 15.11
C GLY A 698 82.39 -42.17 15.96
N LEU A 699 82.30 -42.89 17.08
CA LEU A 699 83.43 -43.18 17.98
C LEU A 699 83.96 -44.60 17.79
N GLU A 700 85.19 -44.70 17.26
CA GLU A 700 85.95 -45.94 17.14
C GLU A 700 86.97 -46.06 18.28
N VAL A 701 87.07 -47.26 18.85
CA VAL A 701 87.97 -47.56 19.99
C VAL A 701 89.05 -48.52 19.52
N PHE A 702 90.31 -48.07 19.60
CA PHE A 702 91.48 -48.88 19.29
C PHE A 702 92.23 -49.22 20.58
N ALA A 703 92.54 -50.49 20.77
CA ALA A 703 93.24 -50.98 21.94
C ALA A 703 94.26 -52.07 21.58
N SER A 704 95.37 -52.06 22.31
CA SER A 704 96.51 -52.95 22.15
C SER A 704 96.94 -53.42 23.54
N PRO A 705 96.40 -54.55 24.04
CA PRO A 705 96.87 -55.16 25.28
C PRO A 705 98.38 -55.51 25.19
N PRO A 706 99.07 -55.69 26.33
CA PRO A 706 100.48 -56.05 26.36
C PRO A 706 100.78 -57.29 25.49
N GLY A 707 101.73 -57.17 24.56
CA GLY A 707 102.13 -58.26 23.66
C GLY A 707 101.22 -58.52 22.44
N LYS A 708 100.14 -57.75 22.25
CA LYS A 708 99.22 -57.87 21.09
C LYS A 708 99.28 -56.66 20.16
N LYS A 709 98.80 -56.83 18.92
CA LYS A 709 98.69 -55.76 17.91
C LYS A 709 97.44 -54.89 18.18
N MET A 710 97.49 -53.64 17.69
CA MET A 710 96.39 -52.68 17.78
C MET A 710 95.19 -53.15 16.96
N ASN A 711 94.08 -53.41 17.63
CA ASN A 711 92.84 -53.85 17.00
C ASN A 711 91.65 -53.00 17.50
N ALA A 712 90.54 -53.05 16.75
CA ALA A 712 89.27 -52.49 17.20
C ALA A 712 88.71 -53.31 18.38
N LEU A 713 87.95 -52.67 19.27
CA LEU A 713 87.35 -53.28 20.47
C LEU A 713 86.60 -54.59 20.18
N SER A 714 85.90 -54.69 19.04
CA SER A 714 85.14 -55.88 18.64
C SER A 714 85.98 -57.13 18.37
N LEU A 715 87.29 -57.00 18.15
CA LEU A 715 88.22 -58.08 17.79
C LEU A 715 89.07 -58.59 18.97
N LEU A 716 88.88 -58.07 20.18
CA LEU A 716 89.61 -58.50 21.39
C LEU A 716 89.02 -59.79 22.01
N SER A 717 89.75 -60.41 22.96
CA SER A 717 89.26 -61.54 23.78
C SER A 717 88.11 -61.09 24.71
N GLY A 718 87.24 -62.00 25.17
CA GLY A 718 86.07 -61.68 25.99
C GLY A 718 86.37 -60.88 27.27
N GLY A 719 87.39 -61.30 28.05
CA GLY A 719 87.83 -60.55 29.24
C GLY A 719 88.48 -59.20 28.91
N GLU A 720 89.28 -59.16 27.83
CA GLU A 720 89.94 -57.94 27.35
C GLU A 720 88.92 -56.90 26.85
N LYS A 721 87.87 -57.36 26.16
CA LYS A 721 86.74 -56.54 25.71
C LYS A 721 86.05 -55.88 26.89
N THR A 722 85.76 -56.64 27.94
CA THR A 722 85.08 -56.13 29.12
C THR A 722 85.94 -55.11 29.84
N MET A 723 87.23 -55.39 30.07
CA MET A 723 88.13 -54.42 30.69
C MET A 723 88.30 -53.15 29.86
N ALA A 724 88.47 -53.26 28.54
CA ALA A 724 88.59 -52.12 27.65
C ALA A 724 87.30 -51.27 27.61
N ALA A 725 86.13 -51.91 27.58
CA ALA A 725 84.83 -51.24 27.64
C ALA A 725 84.60 -50.57 29.01
N THR A 726 85.00 -51.22 30.10
CA THR A 726 84.93 -50.67 31.45
C THR A 726 85.85 -49.46 31.60
N ALA A 727 87.07 -49.54 31.07
CA ALA A 727 88.01 -48.41 31.03
C ALA A 727 87.45 -47.23 30.22
N LEU A 728 86.73 -47.48 29.12
CA LEU A 728 86.08 -46.43 28.35
C LEU A 728 84.92 -45.79 29.13
N ILE A 729 84.04 -46.58 29.74
CA ILE A 729 82.93 -46.06 30.55
C ILE A 729 83.47 -45.19 31.70
N LEU A 730 84.50 -45.66 32.40
CA LEU A 730 85.15 -44.91 33.47
C LEU A 730 85.89 -43.66 32.96
N ALA A 731 86.49 -43.70 31.76
CA ALA A 731 87.13 -42.53 31.16
C ALA A 731 86.12 -41.44 30.82
N VAL A 732 84.95 -41.84 30.31
CA VAL A 732 83.82 -40.94 30.03
C VAL A 732 83.29 -40.36 31.35
N PHE A 733 83.15 -41.19 32.39
CA PHE A 733 82.75 -40.76 33.73
C PHE A 733 83.73 -39.73 34.34
N LEU A 734 85.04 -39.91 34.20
CA LEU A 734 86.05 -38.99 34.75
C LEU A 734 86.05 -37.61 34.10
N GLN A 735 85.52 -37.47 32.88
CA GLN A 735 85.42 -36.18 32.21
C GLN A 735 84.42 -35.24 32.89
N ASN A 736 83.31 -35.79 33.39
CA ASN A 736 82.29 -35.08 34.15
C ASN A 736 81.81 -35.98 35.30
N PRO A 737 82.55 -36.02 36.44
CA PRO A 737 82.27 -36.95 37.51
C PRO A 737 80.93 -36.64 38.19
N SER A 738 80.04 -37.63 38.19
CA SER A 738 78.78 -37.56 38.94
C SER A 738 79.01 -37.79 40.43
N PRO A 739 78.21 -37.16 41.31
CA PRO A 739 78.22 -37.42 42.76
C PRO A 739 77.91 -38.88 43.15
N ILE A 740 77.27 -39.65 42.26
CA ILE A 740 76.97 -41.07 42.46
C ILE A 740 77.40 -41.89 41.24
N CYS A 741 77.94 -43.08 41.46
CA CYS A 741 78.24 -44.04 40.39
C CYS A 741 77.72 -45.42 40.78
N VAL A 742 76.88 -46.02 39.93
CA VAL A 742 76.23 -47.31 40.17
C VAL A 742 76.73 -48.32 39.15
N LEU A 743 77.30 -49.43 39.62
CA LEU A 743 77.87 -50.48 38.77
C LEU A 743 77.17 -51.81 39.06
N ASP A 744 76.40 -52.32 38.09
CA ASP A 744 75.63 -53.56 38.21
C ASP A 744 76.34 -54.73 37.52
N GLU A 745 76.96 -55.61 38.32
CA GLU A 745 77.63 -56.83 37.87
C GLU A 745 78.68 -56.62 36.76
N VAL A 746 79.37 -55.48 36.79
CA VAL A 746 80.43 -55.13 35.82
C VAL A 746 81.63 -56.08 35.94
N ASP A 747 81.83 -56.66 37.12
CA ASP A 747 82.90 -57.61 37.44
C ASP A 747 82.57 -59.07 37.06
N ALA A 748 81.33 -59.38 36.68
CA ALA A 748 80.90 -60.74 36.37
C ALA A 748 81.70 -61.47 35.26
N PRO A 749 82.14 -60.82 34.16
CA PRO A 749 82.91 -61.49 33.10
C PRO A 749 84.44 -61.35 33.29
N LEU A 750 84.91 -60.88 34.44
CA LEU A 750 86.33 -60.73 34.77
C LEU A 750 86.84 -61.94 35.56
N ASP A 751 88.13 -62.26 35.41
CA ASP A 751 88.82 -63.26 36.24
C ASP A 751 89.34 -62.61 37.55
N ASP A 752 89.72 -63.43 38.53
CA ASP A 752 90.13 -62.98 39.86
C ASP A 752 91.25 -61.92 39.82
N ILE A 753 92.22 -62.09 38.93
CA ILE A 753 93.34 -61.15 38.76
C ILE A 753 92.84 -59.79 38.25
N ASN A 754 91.98 -59.76 37.23
CA ASN A 754 91.48 -58.51 36.68
C ASN A 754 90.44 -57.85 37.59
N ILE A 755 89.71 -58.61 38.41
CA ILE A 755 88.82 -58.07 39.44
C ILE A 755 89.62 -57.27 40.47
N GLU A 756 90.78 -57.77 40.89
CA GLU A 756 91.60 -57.06 41.86
C GLU A 756 92.16 -55.74 41.29
N LYS A 757 92.49 -55.71 40.00
CA LYS A 757 92.86 -54.47 39.30
C LYS A 757 91.68 -53.50 39.20
N TYR A 758 90.50 -54.00 38.86
CA TYR A 758 89.26 -53.23 38.81
C TYR A 758 88.94 -52.58 40.15
N CYS A 759 89.02 -53.32 41.26
CA CYS A 759 88.81 -52.80 42.61
C CYS A 759 89.83 -51.70 42.97
N LYS A 760 91.11 -51.87 42.62
CA LYS A 760 92.15 -50.85 42.83
C LYS A 760 91.87 -49.56 42.07
N VAL A 761 91.49 -49.66 40.79
CA VAL A 761 91.16 -48.50 39.97
C VAL A 761 89.94 -47.77 40.52
N ILE A 762 88.88 -48.49 40.90
CA ILE A 762 87.69 -47.87 41.49
C ILE A 762 88.00 -47.16 42.80
N LYS A 763 88.79 -47.80 43.68
CA LYS A 763 89.18 -47.19 44.96
C LYS A 763 89.98 -45.91 44.75
N LYS A 764 90.86 -45.89 43.74
CA LYS A 764 91.60 -44.69 43.33
C LYS A 764 90.68 -43.60 42.79
N ILE A 765 89.75 -43.94 41.89
CA ILE A 765 88.76 -42.97 41.37
C ILE A 765 87.92 -42.39 42.52
N ASN A 766 87.50 -43.21 43.49
CA ASN A 766 86.76 -42.77 44.67
C ASN A 766 87.55 -41.72 45.47
N GLN A 767 88.84 -41.97 45.71
CA GLN A 767 89.74 -41.05 46.41
C GLN A 767 89.93 -39.73 45.65
N ASP A 768 90.10 -39.79 44.33
CA ASP A 768 90.38 -38.62 43.50
C ASP A 768 89.12 -37.74 43.27
N THR A 769 87.94 -38.35 43.16
CA THR A 769 86.70 -37.65 42.76
C THR A 769 85.71 -37.43 43.91
N SER A 770 85.90 -38.09 45.06
CA SER A 770 84.92 -38.13 46.16
C SER A 770 83.53 -38.63 45.75
N THR A 771 83.40 -39.35 44.62
CA THR A 771 82.15 -39.96 44.16
C THR A 771 81.72 -41.09 45.10
N LYS A 772 80.41 -41.21 45.32
CA LYS A 772 79.81 -42.32 46.07
C LYS A 772 79.56 -43.50 45.13
N PHE A 773 80.16 -44.65 45.40
CA PHE A 773 80.01 -45.83 44.55
C PHE A 773 79.02 -46.83 45.15
N ILE A 774 78.09 -47.31 44.32
CA ILE A 774 77.17 -48.41 44.61
C ILE A 774 77.50 -49.55 43.64
N ILE A 775 78.00 -50.66 44.15
CA ILE A 775 78.47 -51.78 43.33
C ILE A 775 77.65 -53.01 43.66
N ILE A 776 76.90 -53.52 42.70
CA ILE A 776 76.19 -54.79 42.82
C ILE A 776 77.11 -55.88 42.31
N THR A 777 77.43 -56.83 43.17
CA THR A 777 78.35 -57.92 42.85
C THR A 777 77.96 -59.20 43.59
N HIS A 778 78.35 -60.33 43.01
CA HIS A 778 78.34 -61.64 43.67
C HIS A 778 79.77 -62.19 43.87
N ASN A 779 80.81 -61.44 43.46
CA ASN A 779 82.20 -61.88 43.57
C ASN A 779 82.79 -61.56 44.96
N PRO A 780 83.30 -62.56 45.71
CA PRO A 780 83.88 -62.36 47.04
C PRO A 780 85.06 -61.36 47.08
N ILE A 781 85.88 -61.29 46.03
CA ILE A 781 87.05 -60.39 45.96
C ILE A 781 86.58 -58.93 45.92
N THR A 782 85.56 -58.64 45.12
CA THR A 782 84.95 -57.30 45.05
C THR A 782 84.31 -56.92 46.38
N MET A 783 83.61 -57.86 47.05
CA MET A 783 82.99 -57.64 48.37
C MET A 783 84.01 -57.28 49.45
N ALA A 784 85.19 -57.90 49.43
CA ALA A 784 86.26 -57.64 50.40
C ALA A 784 86.86 -56.22 50.28
N HIS A 785 86.66 -55.55 49.14
CA HIS A 785 87.16 -54.19 48.90
C HIS A 785 86.13 -53.09 49.19
N MET A 786 84.92 -53.45 49.63
CA MET A 786 83.86 -52.49 49.96
C MET A 786 84.03 -51.93 51.38
N ASP A 787 83.60 -50.70 51.62
CA ASP A 787 83.58 -50.11 52.97
C ASP A 787 82.35 -50.60 53.76
N ARG A 788 81.25 -50.86 53.04
CA ARG A 788 79.97 -51.31 53.59
C ARG A 788 79.25 -52.26 52.63
N LEU A 789 78.48 -53.19 53.18
CA LEU A 789 77.67 -54.14 52.41
C LEU A 789 76.20 -54.07 52.79
N TYR A 790 75.33 -54.02 51.78
CA TYR A 790 73.90 -54.25 51.92
C TYR A 790 73.55 -55.62 51.33
N GLY A 791 73.18 -56.54 52.20
CA GLY A 791 72.64 -57.84 51.84
C GLY A 791 71.17 -57.72 51.43
N VAL A 792 70.85 -58.10 50.20
CA VAL A 792 69.48 -58.29 49.74
C VAL A 792 69.13 -59.76 49.93
N THR A 793 68.13 -60.01 50.76
CA THR A 793 67.61 -61.35 51.05
C THR A 793 66.18 -61.46 50.56
N MET A 794 65.74 -62.69 50.30
CA MET A 794 64.36 -62.98 49.91
C MET A 794 63.77 -63.93 50.94
N ALA A 795 63.34 -63.37 52.08
CA ALA A 795 62.77 -64.14 53.19
C ALA A 795 61.43 -64.79 52.81
N GLU A 796 60.63 -64.10 52.00
CA GLU A 796 59.44 -64.63 51.35
C GLU A 796 59.69 -64.66 49.83
N THR A 797 59.25 -65.70 49.14
CA THR A 797 59.42 -65.82 47.69
C THR A 797 58.82 -64.61 46.98
N GLY A 798 59.66 -63.86 46.24
CA GLY A 798 59.26 -62.65 45.50
C GLY A 798 59.30 -61.34 46.31
N VAL A 799 59.61 -61.38 47.61
CA VAL A 799 59.73 -60.18 48.47
C VAL A 799 61.16 -59.97 48.93
N SER A 800 61.78 -58.88 48.48
CA SER A 800 63.13 -58.47 48.85
C SER A 800 63.15 -57.74 50.18
N LYS A 801 64.14 -58.06 51.02
CA LYS A 801 64.45 -57.32 52.26
C LYS A 801 65.93 -56.95 52.28
N LEU A 802 66.20 -55.68 52.62
CA LEU A 802 67.55 -55.13 52.73
C LEU A 802 68.08 -55.27 54.15
N ILE A 803 69.32 -55.73 54.30
CA ILE A 803 70.04 -55.86 55.57
C ILE A 803 71.38 -55.15 55.41
N SER A 804 71.75 -54.26 56.31
CA SER A 804 73.02 -53.51 56.25
C SER A 804 74.06 -54.10 57.20
N VAL A 805 75.30 -54.24 56.72
CA VAL A 805 76.46 -54.60 57.54
C VAL A 805 77.62 -53.65 57.21
N LYS A 806 78.16 -52.98 58.22
CA LYS A 806 79.39 -52.18 58.08
C LYS A 806 80.60 -53.08 58.30
N LEU A 807 81.45 -53.23 57.28
CA LEU A 807 82.57 -54.17 57.33
C LEU A 807 83.64 -53.74 58.34
N GLU A 808 83.90 -52.44 58.48
CA GLU A 808 84.85 -51.91 59.47
C GLU A 808 84.41 -52.19 60.93
N GLU A 809 83.11 -52.13 61.22
CA GLU A 809 82.57 -52.44 62.55
C GLU A 809 82.58 -53.96 62.81
N ALA A 810 82.24 -54.76 61.80
CA ALA A 810 82.27 -56.22 61.88
C ALA A 810 83.70 -56.77 62.07
N GLN A 811 84.71 -56.15 61.43
CA GLN A 811 86.12 -56.53 61.59
C GLN A 811 86.63 -56.19 63.00
N LYS A 812 86.26 -55.02 63.54
CA LYS A 812 86.55 -54.64 64.94
C LYS A 812 85.89 -55.57 65.97
N LEU A 813 84.64 -56.00 65.72
CA LEU A 813 83.94 -56.96 66.59
C LEU A 813 84.63 -58.33 66.62
N ARG A 814 85.17 -58.78 65.48
CA ARG A 814 85.91 -60.05 65.37
C ARG A 814 87.29 -60.00 66.02
N GLU A 815 87.93 -58.84 66.14
CA GLU A 815 89.22 -58.69 66.84
C GLU A 815 89.06 -58.63 68.37
N VAL A 816 87.84 -58.42 68.88
CA VAL A 816 87.51 -58.33 70.31
C VAL A 816 86.92 -59.65 70.86
N SER A 817 86.50 -60.58 70.00
CA SER A 817 85.96 -61.90 70.31
C SER A 817 86.92 -63.02 69.90
#